data_AF-A0A8T2UVM0-F1
#
_entry.id   AF-A0A8T2UVM0-F1
#
_cell.length_a   1.000
_cell.length_b   1.000
_cell.length_c   1.000
_cell.angle_alpha   90.00
_cell.angle_beta   90.00
_cell.angle_gamma   90.00
#
_symmetry.space_group_name_H-M   'P 1'
#
loop_
_entity.id
_entity.type
_entity.pdbx_description
1 polymer ?
#
loop_
_entity_poly.entity_id
_entity_poly.type
_entity_poly.pdbx_seq_one_letter_code
_entity_poly.pdbx_strand_id
1 'polypeptide(L)'
;MNCSSVMALRRQLSCSLFMLAAIFVFLSPQVFGVDNIANGANLPKLSKSSILSLFNLNGRSKFWNEKIMNADFEDIERPDTVSTKRALTNFTMAASLADYLKLTPVDSIYLPLPINFIFIGFDGKGNGGVKIGEEELTRWFTQIDHILEHTRVPQVGEALTPFYRQRADGEQRHHLPLISHVHYNYSVHAIEMGEMVTKVFERALKVFSRRDDIKDTGPDSKVQFQVDVDSISYLFSSLVHYLQLGTAYNIFILNPKRDALPGPYGYRQGLSGVELQFLKEDDGARFGVLNSKPVKSPHPLDMDKRSKPLYERHPMLRFAWTTADTVDMDHWVDVNLDALNVLEKSMEGKTASEIVIAKAKEIIHKDGSDIASALRRALRQEENAGLHPDCLVDTWVGNERWAFVDLTAGPFSWGPAVGGVGVRTELSLPSIDKLSESLSATTDEEAHEDLSNLVQDRFSVFEEVGSPHILDTLLAEIDIYEAFSERHCEGRRIKVALCDELEERLEDLKEELKSVEAAESEEVHKKKAAEALRRIERWNLFSDAHQMQPIRNYSVARDWFLANLGAVLWSSMKHVVTPSTADGAFHYYEKLHFQIYIITQERIKHKELIPLDIGLLKESLAGVAIPGQKVQYSVKTLALSEDAALSMAFSVSRRAAVVPVLLVNGTHRTSTRLYLDSLILQDQLHHFSGSASSGGQTTNDRSVLEVPIFWFIQEGEALLIDKHQVAKALPDMVVVVQSSQAAWASHLQCNRNPILWDLSRPLKDAVAAVAEHVAGLMPSHFTFSNAHENADQDWKWAVGSHPFSNMASGWHVSSFQSDAIARSYIVSTLDESIETMNEAIKRLVKEQTSKESFEAFRRQEHVLLNSYNTVVNLWKRIARNMEDLHLLDAARLLHLLEDATTRFMAATNATIAELHPILCTRQRKVVMGYEMYLAIGMILSAMLALLWLKPRHSKPKIN
;
A
#
# COMPACT_ATOMS: atom_id res chain seq x y z
N MET A 1 7.87 -29.78 -21.86
CA MET A 1 7.46 -30.29 -23.18
C MET A 1 7.20 -31.79 -23.03
N ASN A 2 6.16 -32.35 -23.65
CA ASN A 2 5.96 -33.81 -23.67
C ASN A 2 6.76 -34.39 -24.84
N CYS A 3 7.49 -35.49 -24.64
CA CYS A 3 8.28 -36.15 -25.70
C CYS A 3 7.45 -36.49 -26.98
N SER A 4 6.12 -36.47 -26.89
CA SER A 4 5.18 -36.62 -28.01
C SER A 4 5.27 -35.50 -29.07
N SER A 5 5.56 -34.24 -28.70
CA SER A 5 5.57 -33.12 -29.67
C SER A 5 6.81 -33.13 -30.58
N VAL A 6 7.96 -33.62 -30.09
CA VAL A 6 9.18 -33.78 -30.90
C VAL A 6 9.03 -34.90 -31.94
N MET A 7 8.21 -35.91 -31.65
CA MET A 7 7.88 -36.97 -32.61
C MET A 7 6.97 -36.49 -33.76
N ALA A 8 6.12 -35.48 -33.55
CA ALA A 8 5.22 -34.98 -34.59
C ALA A 8 5.97 -34.30 -35.75
N LEU A 9 7.02 -33.52 -35.41
CA LEU A 9 7.85 -32.85 -36.41
C LEU A 9 8.73 -33.84 -37.21
N ARG A 10 9.17 -34.94 -36.57
CA ARG A 10 9.94 -36.00 -37.24
C ARG A 10 9.07 -37.00 -38.01
N ARG A 11 7.80 -37.20 -37.61
CA ARG A 11 6.82 -38.03 -38.33
C ARG A 11 6.35 -37.41 -39.64
N GLN A 12 6.35 -36.08 -39.77
CA GLN A 12 6.02 -35.41 -41.04
C GLN A 12 7.00 -35.75 -42.18
N LEU A 13 8.24 -36.14 -41.87
CA LEU A 13 9.22 -36.63 -42.85
C LEU A 13 9.15 -38.14 -43.14
N SER A 14 8.35 -38.91 -42.40
CA SER A 14 8.23 -40.38 -42.55
C SER A 14 6.85 -40.83 -43.05
N CYS A 15 5.90 -39.90 -43.22
CA CYS A 15 4.53 -40.20 -43.66
C CYS A 15 4.36 -40.44 -45.18
N SER A 16 5.44 -40.59 -45.94
CA SER A 16 5.38 -40.90 -47.37
C SER A 16 5.21 -42.40 -47.67
N LEU A 17 5.38 -43.28 -46.68
CA LEU A 17 5.41 -44.74 -46.89
C LEU A 17 4.22 -45.52 -46.30
N PHE A 18 3.34 -44.88 -45.53
CA PHE A 18 2.26 -45.55 -44.80
C PHE A 18 0.85 -45.29 -45.34
N MET A 19 0.73 -44.69 -46.54
CA MET A 19 -0.53 -44.39 -47.24
C MET A 19 -1.02 -45.51 -48.18
N LEU A 20 -0.57 -46.76 -47.99
CA LEU A 20 -0.95 -47.91 -48.83
C LEU A 20 -1.60 -49.08 -48.07
N ALA A 21 -1.76 -48.99 -46.74
CA ALA A 21 -2.31 -50.08 -45.92
C ALA A 21 -3.63 -49.73 -45.21
N ALA A 22 -4.28 -48.61 -45.55
CA ALA A 22 -5.52 -48.15 -44.92
C ALA A 22 -6.72 -48.20 -45.87
N ILE A 23 -6.92 -49.33 -46.55
CA ILE A 23 -8.17 -49.68 -47.22
C ILE A 23 -8.51 -51.08 -46.75
N PHE A 24 -9.74 -51.27 -46.26
CA PHE A 24 -10.26 -52.40 -45.47
C PHE A 24 -10.06 -52.25 -43.96
N VAL A 25 -10.93 -51.49 -43.32
CA VAL A 25 -11.95 -51.99 -42.37
C VAL A 25 -12.88 -50.81 -42.05
N PHE A 26 -14.00 -50.75 -42.75
CA PHE A 26 -15.19 -49.99 -42.33
C PHE A 26 -16.36 -50.96 -42.45
N LEU A 27 -16.99 -51.31 -41.32
CA LEU A 27 -18.39 -51.72 -41.16
C LEU A 27 -18.64 -52.18 -39.71
N SER A 28 -19.05 -51.21 -38.86
CA SER A 28 -20.12 -51.24 -37.82
C SER A 28 -20.31 -52.42 -36.83
N PRO A 29 -21.10 -52.27 -35.72
CA PRO A 29 -21.59 -51.06 -35.04
C PRO A 29 -21.32 -51.05 -33.51
N GLN A 30 -21.67 -49.91 -32.92
CA GLN A 30 -21.76 -49.61 -31.49
C GLN A 30 -22.63 -50.59 -30.70
N VAL A 31 -22.21 -50.90 -29.47
CA VAL A 31 -23.11 -51.35 -28.38
C VAL A 31 -22.73 -50.58 -27.12
N PHE A 32 -23.71 -49.84 -26.60
CA PHE A 32 -23.70 -49.25 -25.26
C PHE A 32 -23.82 -50.37 -24.22
N GLY A 33 -22.95 -50.34 -23.21
CA GLY A 33 -23.03 -51.17 -22.02
C GLY A 33 -22.61 -50.36 -20.81
N VAL A 34 -23.59 -49.91 -20.05
CA VAL A 34 -23.45 -49.41 -18.68
C VAL A 34 -23.31 -50.64 -17.78
N ASP A 35 -22.27 -50.71 -16.96
CA ASP A 35 -22.40 -51.20 -15.59
C ASP A 35 -21.20 -50.81 -14.71
N ASN A 36 -21.56 -50.32 -13.53
CA ASN A 36 -20.71 -49.97 -12.41
C ASN A 36 -20.19 -51.23 -11.72
N ILE A 37 -18.86 -51.39 -11.59
CA ILE A 37 -18.26 -52.05 -10.42
C ILE A 37 -16.99 -51.30 -10.05
N ALA A 38 -17.00 -50.78 -8.82
CA ALA A 38 -15.86 -50.20 -8.12
C ALA A 38 -14.79 -51.26 -7.86
N ASN A 39 -13.52 -50.93 -8.13
CA ASN A 39 -12.42 -51.20 -7.20
C ASN A 39 -11.16 -50.41 -7.60
N GLY A 40 -10.40 -50.02 -6.58
CA GLY A 40 -9.48 -48.90 -6.60
C GLY A 40 -8.25 -49.10 -7.49
N ALA A 41 -7.94 -48.05 -8.25
CA ALA A 41 -6.62 -47.79 -8.79
C ALA A 41 -6.25 -46.36 -8.41
N ASN A 42 -5.18 -46.22 -7.63
CA ASN A 42 -4.63 -44.96 -7.17
C ASN A 42 -4.21 -44.07 -8.35
N LEU A 43 -5.02 -43.07 -8.66
CA LEU A 43 -4.55 -41.86 -9.34
C LEU A 43 -3.90 -40.93 -8.32
N PRO A 44 -2.76 -40.29 -8.64
CA PRO A 44 -2.18 -39.28 -7.76
C PRO A 44 -3.19 -38.14 -7.64
N LYS A 45 -3.66 -37.90 -6.40
CA LYS A 45 -4.48 -36.74 -6.06
C LYS A 45 -3.80 -35.49 -6.62
N LEU A 46 -4.46 -34.84 -7.57
CA LEU A 46 -4.18 -33.44 -7.86
C LEU A 46 -4.43 -32.70 -6.54
N SER A 47 -3.35 -32.28 -5.90
CA SER A 47 -3.38 -31.46 -4.70
C SER A 47 -4.23 -30.23 -5.01
N LYS A 48 -5.42 -30.14 -4.39
CA LYS A 48 -6.11 -28.88 -4.23
C LYS A 48 -5.19 -28.02 -3.37
N SER A 49 -4.53 -27.05 -3.99
CA SER A 49 -3.77 -26.02 -3.30
C SER A 49 -4.69 -25.32 -2.31
N SER A 50 -4.46 -25.58 -1.03
CA SER A 50 -5.02 -24.78 0.07
C SER A 50 -4.58 -23.34 -0.12
N ILE A 51 -5.53 -22.40 -0.05
CA ILE A 51 -5.34 -20.94 -0.18
C ILE A 51 -4.69 -20.35 1.10
N LEU A 52 -4.31 -21.20 2.07
CA LEU A 52 -3.63 -20.81 3.30
C LEU A 52 -2.13 -21.05 3.18
N SER A 53 -1.46 -20.15 2.45
CA SER A 53 0.00 -20.12 2.28
C SER A 53 0.70 -19.25 3.33
N LEU A 54 0.35 -19.40 4.62
CA LEU A 54 1.10 -18.73 5.70
C LEU A 54 1.95 -19.69 6.54
N PHE A 55 1.76 -21.00 6.40
CA PHE A 55 2.61 -22.00 7.09
C PHE A 55 3.02 -23.19 6.23
N ASN A 56 2.82 -23.13 4.90
CA ASN A 56 3.41 -24.12 4.01
C ASN A 56 4.84 -23.72 3.64
N LEU A 57 5.68 -23.62 4.67
CA LEU A 57 7.12 -23.58 4.49
C LEU A 57 7.53 -24.96 3.99
N ASN A 58 7.63 -25.10 2.66
CA ASN A 58 8.49 -26.13 2.11
C ASN A 58 9.82 -25.99 2.84
N GLY A 59 10.23 -27.02 3.60
CA GLY A 59 11.44 -27.03 4.43
C GLY A 59 12.76 -26.94 3.64
N ARG A 60 12.74 -26.28 2.47
CA ARG A 60 13.84 -25.98 1.57
C ARG A 60 13.82 -24.54 1.05
N SER A 61 12.81 -23.70 1.30
CA SER A 61 12.92 -22.28 0.93
C SER A 61 13.82 -21.56 1.93
N LYS A 62 14.96 -21.09 1.44
CA LYS A 62 15.88 -20.29 2.23
C LYS A 62 15.20 -18.94 2.50
N PHE A 63 14.85 -18.71 3.75
CA PHE A 63 14.34 -17.45 4.27
C PHE A 63 15.38 -16.34 4.12
N TRP A 64 15.07 -15.27 3.40
CA TRP A 64 15.97 -14.13 3.22
C TRP A 64 15.77 -13.11 4.35
N ASN A 65 16.36 -13.39 5.50
CA ASN A 65 16.49 -12.40 6.57
C ASN A 65 17.66 -11.44 6.25
N GLU A 66 17.70 -10.26 6.86
CA GLU A 66 18.71 -9.20 6.67
C GLU A 66 20.17 -9.71 6.82
N LYS A 67 20.37 -10.74 7.66
CA LYS A 67 21.64 -11.48 7.81
C LYS A 67 22.10 -12.24 6.56
N ILE A 68 21.26 -12.40 5.54
CA ILE A 68 21.55 -13.13 4.28
C ILE A 68 21.67 -12.17 3.08
N MET A 69 21.12 -10.96 3.17
CA MET A 69 21.46 -9.87 2.23
C MET A 69 22.88 -9.33 2.52
N ASN A 70 23.29 -9.34 3.80
CA ASN A 70 24.61 -8.92 4.27
C ASN A 70 25.61 -10.07 4.48
N ALA A 71 25.17 -11.31 4.67
CA ALA A 71 26.07 -12.44 4.46
C ALA A 71 26.28 -12.56 2.96
N ASP A 72 27.54 -12.63 2.54
CA ASP A 72 27.90 -12.98 1.18
C ASP A 72 27.07 -14.21 0.78
N PHE A 73 26.05 -14.00 -0.05
CA PHE A 73 25.57 -15.09 -0.89
C PHE A 73 26.82 -15.47 -1.65
N GLU A 74 27.48 -16.55 -1.23
CA GLU A 74 28.53 -17.18 -2.01
C GLU A 74 27.89 -17.23 -3.41
N ASP A 75 28.45 -16.45 -4.33
CA ASP A 75 28.14 -16.63 -5.75
C ASP A 75 28.14 -18.13 -5.96
N ILE A 76 27.22 -18.68 -6.76
CA ILE A 76 27.30 -20.13 -7.02
C ILE A 76 28.63 -20.33 -7.74
N GLU A 77 29.67 -20.62 -6.95
CA GLU A 77 30.99 -20.87 -7.40
C GLU A 77 30.86 -22.20 -8.11
N ARG A 78 31.55 -22.31 -9.24
CA ARG A 78 31.78 -23.62 -9.80
C ARG A 78 32.32 -24.49 -8.67
N PRO A 79 31.98 -25.79 -8.62
CA PRO A 79 32.77 -26.73 -7.86
C PRO A 79 34.17 -26.86 -8.51
N ASP A 80 34.95 -25.78 -8.52
CA ASP A 80 36.31 -25.64 -9.05
C ASP A 80 37.29 -26.27 -8.07
N THR A 81 37.09 -27.55 -7.79
CA THR A 81 38.04 -28.51 -7.17
C THR A 81 37.50 -29.94 -7.20
N VAL A 82 36.37 -30.20 -7.85
CA VAL A 82 35.76 -31.53 -7.85
C VAL A 82 36.23 -32.28 -9.10
N SER A 83 36.99 -33.37 -8.91
CA SER A 83 37.40 -34.26 -10.02
C SER A 83 36.20 -34.57 -10.93
N THR A 84 36.40 -34.63 -12.26
CA THR A 84 35.33 -34.90 -13.24
C THR A 84 34.47 -36.11 -12.87
N LYS A 85 35.07 -37.09 -12.17
CA LYS A 85 34.36 -38.27 -11.64
C LYS A 85 33.40 -37.93 -10.51
N ARG A 86 33.79 -37.09 -9.54
CA ARG A 86 32.91 -36.63 -8.45
C ARG A 86 31.80 -35.69 -8.95
N ALA A 87 32.09 -34.83 -9.92
CA ALA A 87 31.07 -33.97 -10.51
C ALA A 87 29.99 -34.78 -11.24
N LEU A 88 30.42 -35.82 -11.98
CA LEU A 88 29.52 -36.77 -12.63
C LEU A 88 28.69 -37.57 -11.61
N THR A 89 29.29 -38.04 -10.50
CA THR A 89 28.53 -38.76 -9.46
C THR A 89 27.48 -37.87 -8.82
N ASN A 90 27.84 -36.62 -8.48
CA ASN A 90 26.91 -35.65 -7.91
C ASN A 90 25.78 -35.32 -8.89
N PHE A 91 26.09 -35.20 -10.19
CA PHE A 91 25.09 -34.96 -11.24
C PHE A 91 24.11 -36.12 -11.36
N THR A 92 24.60 -37.36 -11.38
CA THR A 92 23.73 -38.56 -11.45
C THR A 92 22.96 -38.84 -10.15
N MET A 93 23.40 -38.30 -9.03
CA MET A 93 22.72 -38.42 -7.73
C MET A 93 21.63 -37.37 -7.54
N ALA A 94 21.73 -36.22 -8.21
CA ALA A 94 20.66 -35.22 -8.22
C ALA A 94 19.43 -35.78 -8.95
N ALA A 95 18.22 -35.37 -8.54
CA ALA A 95 16.98 -35.79 -9.22
C ALA A 95 16.67 -34.92 -10.45
N SER A 96 17.03 -33.64 -10.39
CA SER A 96 16.82 -32.65 -11.45
C SER A 96 18.04 -31.74 -11.64
N LEU A 97 18.08 -31.01 -12.76
CA LEU A 97 19.11 -29.99 -13.00
C LEU A 97 19.10 -28.89 -11.93
N ALA A 98 17.90 -28.48 -11.49
CA ALA A 98 17.76 -27.48 -10.43
C ALA A 98 18.34 -27.99 -9.10
N ASP A 99 18.10 -29.25 -8.73
CA ASP A 99 18.66 -29.85 -7.51
C ASP A 99 20.19 -29.95 -7.57
N TYR A 100 20.75 -30.27 -8.74
CA TYR A 100 22.21 -30.31 -8.94
C TYR A 100 22.85 -28.95 -8.73
N LEU A 101 22.25 -27.91 -9.31
CA LEU A 101 22.70 -26.52 -9.21
C LEU A 101 22.29 -25.85 -7.90
N LYS A 102 21.53 -26.53 -7.04
CA LYS A 102 20.93 -26.00 -5.80
C LYS A 102 20.05 -24.76 -6.03
N LEU A 103 19.36 -24.70 -7.18
CA LEU A 103 18.44 -23.64 -7.53
C LEU A 103 17.06 -23.93 -6.94
N THR A 104 16.54 -23.00 -6.13
CA THR A 104 15.20 -23.08 -5.55
C THR A 104 14.39 -21.86 -5.96
N PRO A 105 13.07 -22.01 -6.20
CA PRO A 105 12.19 -20.86 -6.41
C PRO A 105 12.31 -19.85 -5.26
N VAL A 106 12.21 -18.57 -5.60
CA VAL A 106 12.23 -17.45 -4.67
C VAL A 106 10.80 -17.13 -4.26
N ASP A 107 10.53 -17.16 -2.96
CA ASP A 107 9.20 -16.85 -2.41
C ASP A 107 9.03 -15.34 -2.23
N SER A 108 10.00 -14.67 -1.60
CA SER A 108 9.98 -13.21 -1.40
C SER A 108 11.38 -12.58 -1.33
N ILE A 109 11.45 -11.28 -1.62
CA ILE A 109 12.63 -10.41 -1.49
C ILE A 109 12.31 -9.29 -0.49
N TYR A 110 13.24 -8.99 0.42
CA TYR A 110 13.07 -7.95 1.43
C TYR A 110 13.91 -6.72 1.10
N LEU A 111 13.28 -5.57 0.92
CA LEU A 111 13.95 -4.29 0.67
C LEU A 111 14.10 -3.51 1.99
N PRO A 112 15.32 -3.17 2.40
CA PRO A 112 15.53 -2.38 3.61
C PRO A 112 15.01 -0.96 3.43
N LEU A 113 14.29 -0.44 4.43
CA LEU A 113 13.81 0.93 4.47
C LEU A 113 14.12 1.58 5.84
N PRO A 114 14.94 2.64 5.89
CA PRO A 114 15.21 3.35 7.13
C PRO A 114 14.08 4.32 7.48
N ILE A 115 13.59 4.26 8.73
CA ILE A 115 12.60 5.18 9.29
C ILE A 115 13.06 5.72 10.64
N ASN A 116 12.81 7.01 10.88
CA ASN A 116 13.06 7.71 12.12
C ASN A 116 11.73 8.10 12.77
N PHE A 117 11.54 7.73 14.05
CA PHE A 117 10.46 8.23 14.89
C PHE A 117 11.02 9.27 15.86
N ILE A 118 10.70 10.54 15.64
CA ILE A 118 11.30 11.66 16.37
C ILE A 118 10.31 12.17 17.41
N PHE A 119 10.61 11.94 18.68
CA PHE A 119 9.79 12.32 19.82
C PHE A 119 10.22 13.69 20.35
N ILE A 120 9.28 14.65 20.37
CA ILE A 120 9.49 16.00 20.92
C ILE A 120 8.50 16.22 22.07
N GLY A 121 9.00 16.58 23.25
CA GLY A 121 8.19 16.76 24.47
C GLY A 121 7.91 15.48 25.27
N PHE A 122 8.72 14.44 25.09
CA PHE A 122 8.61 13.16 25.83
C PHE A 122 9.77 12.93 26.83
N ASP A 123 10.56 13.98 27.09
CA ASP A 123 11.65 14.02 28.07
C ASP A 123 11.14 14.22 29.53
N GLY A 124 9.82 14.26 29.72
CA GLY A 124 9.16 14.62 30.97
C GLY A 124 8.92 16.12 31.16
N LYS A 125 9.28 16.96 30.17
CA LYS A 125 9.04 18.41 30.20
C LYS A 125 7.87 18.86 29.32
N GLY A 126 7.35 18.00 28.44
CA GLY A 126 6.16 18.28 27.62
C GLY A 126 4.83 18.17 28.37
N ASN A 127 3.71 18.05 27.64
CA ASN A 127 2.39 17.93 28.26
C ASN A 127 2.27 16.66 29.11
N GLY A 128 1.56 16.76 30.23
CA GLY A 128 1.33 15.64 31.16
C GLY A 128 2.58 15.10 31.85
N GLY A 129 3.75 15.73 31.67
CA GLY A 129 5.02 15.25 32.24
C GLY A 129 5.41 13.85 31.77
N VAL A 130 4.92 13.43 30.60
CA VAL A 130 5.14 12.07 30.07
C VAL A 130 6.61 11.89 29.73
N LYS A 131 7.23 10.87 30.34
CA LYS A 131 8.59 10.44 30.01
C LYS A 131 8.57 9.05 29.39
N ILE A 132 9.08 8.93 28.17
CA ILE A 132 9.22 7.64 27.49
C ILE A 132 10.67 7.16 27.60
N GLY A 133 10.87 5.92 28.07
CA GLY A 133 12.20 5.34 28.24
C GLY A 133 12.57 4.36 27.13
N GLU A 134 13.88 4.15 26.92
CA GLU A 134 14.42 3.18 25.96
C GLU A 134 13.87 1.76 26.20
N GLU A 135 13.84 1.28 27.45
CA GLU A 135 13.37 -0.08 27.78
C GLU A 135 11.91 -0.30 27.35
N GLU A 136 11.07 0.71 27.56
CA GLU A 136 9.64 0.64 27.28
C GLU A 136 9.35 0.69 25.79
N LEU A 137 9.99 1.59 25.05
CA LEU A 137 9.87 1.61 23.60
C LEU A 137 10.48 0.38 22.98
N THR A 138 11.62 -0.09 23.47
CA THR A 138 12.21 -1.34 22.97
C THR A 138 11.22 -2.49 23.15
N ARG A 139 10.55 -2.59 24.31
CA ARG A 139 9.53 -3.63 24.55
C ARG A 139 8.38 -3.58 23.54
N TRP A 140 7.84 -2.38 23.27
CA TRP A 140 6.67 -2.23 22.40
C TRP A 140 7.04 -2.23 20.90
N PHE A 141 8.06 -1.48 20.53
CA PHE A 141 8.41 -1.19 19.15
C PHE A 141 9.21 -2.30 18.49
N THR A 142 9.87 -3.18 19.26
CA THR A 142 10.43 -4.42 18.69
C THR A 142 9.37 -5.44 18.29
N GLN A 143 8.15 -5.30 18.81
CA GLN A 143 6.99 -6.15 18.52
C GLN A 143 6.06 -5.56 17.46
N ILE A 144 6.29 -4.30 17.07
CA ILE A 144 5.63 -3.76 15.87
C ILE A 144 6.13 -4.58 14.69
N ASP A 145 5.24 -4.92 13.77
CA ASP A 145 5.66 -5.58 12.55
C ASP A 145 6.70 -4.69 11.84
N HIS A 146 7.88 -5.24 11.55
CA HIS A 146 8.91 -4.51 10.80
C HIS A 146 8.89 -4.89 9.32
N ILE A 147 8.11 -5.92 8.96
CA ILE A 147 8.02 -6.45 7.62
C ILE A 147 6.62 -6.13 7.08
N LEU A 148 6.58 -5.35 6.00
CA LEU A 148 5.35 -5.01 5.30
C LEU A 148 5.36 -5.58 3.89
N GLU A 149 4.35 -6.37 3.55
CA GLU A 149 4.17 -6.85 2.18
C GLU A 149 3.77 -5.69 1.27
N HIS A 150 4.41 -5.55 0.10
CA HIS A 150 3.90 -4.63 -0.91
C HIS A 150 2.61 -5.19 -1.48
N THR A 151 1.58 -4.35 -1.57
CA THR A 151 0.24 -4.78 -1.97
C THR A 151 -0.32 -3.91 -3.09
N ARG A 152 -1.17 -4.51 -3.91
CA ARG A 152 -1.88 -3.86 -5.01
C ARG A 152 -3.37 -3.83 -4.72
N VAL A 153 -3.97 -2.67 -4.94
CA VAL A 153 -5.42 -2.48 -4.83
C VAL A 153 -6.03 -2.83 -6.20
N PRO A 154 -6.90 -3.86 -6.29
CA PRO A 154 -7.54 -4.23 -7.54
C PRO A 154 -8.34 -3.06 -8.11
N GLN A 155 -8.37 -2.94 -9.44
CA GLN A 155 -9.23 -1.95 -10.11
C GLN A 155 -10.69 -2.34 -9.84
N VAL A 156 -11.35 -1.59 -8.95
CA VAL A 156 -12.73 -1.80 -8.58
C VAL A 156 -13.61 -1.47 -9.80
N GLY A 157 -14.15 -2.48 -10.47
CA GLY A 157 -15.27 -2.33 -11.39
C GLY A 157 -16.47 -1.69 -10.66
N GLU A 158 -17.28 -0.89 -11.35
CA GLU A 158 -18.33 -0.02 -10.79
C GLU A 158 -18.94 -0.46 -9.44
N ALA A 159 -18.43 0.08 -8.33
CA ALA A 159 -19.19 0.73 -7.25
C ALA A 159 -18.25 1.26 -6.16
N LEU A 160 -17.51 2.33 -6.45
CA LEU A 160 -17.01 3.25 -5.42
C LEU A 160 -18.16 4.08 -4.84
N THR A 161 -19.17 3.41 -4.31
CA THR A 161 -19.97 3.96 -3.22
C THR A 161 -19.22 3.64 -1.94
N PRO A 162 -18.90 4.63 -1.08
CA PRO A 162 -18.31 4.39 0.25
C PRO A 162 -19.23 3.56 1.20
N PHE A 163 -20.35 3.05 0.68
CA PHE A 163 -21.42 2.37 1.40
C PHE A 163 -21.54 0.88 1.09
N TYR A 164 -20.88 0.36 0.07
CA TYR A 164 -21.00 -1.04 -0.32
C TYR A 164 -19.61 -1.67 -0.46
N ARG A 165 -19.26 -2.56 0.49
CA ARG A 165 -18.16 -3.51 0.33
C ARG A 165 -18.46 -4.37 -0.89
N GLN A 166 -17.76 -4.16 -1.99
CA GLN A 166 -17.83 -5.08 -3.14
C GLN A 166 -16.86 -6.23 -2.93
N ARG A 167 -17.33 -7.46 -3.14
CA ARG A 167 -16.46 -8.62 -3.34
C ARG A 167 -15.89 -8.49 -4.75
N ALA A 168 -14.57 -8.63 -4.88
CA ALA A 168 -13.96 -8.82 -6.19
C ALA A 168 -14.59 -10.06 -6.83
N ASP A 169 -15.26 -9.89 -7.97
CA ASP A 169 -15.78 -11.03 -8.73
C ASP A 169 -14.60 -11.92 -9.11
N GLY A 170 -14.61 -13.14 -8.57
CA GLY A 170 -13.53 -14.10 -8.70
C GLY A 170 -13.45 -14.66 -10.12
N GLU A 171 -12.78 -13.93 -11.02
CA GLU A 171 -12.10 -14.47 -12.21
C GLU A 171 -11.28 -13.41 -12.98
N GLN A 172 -10.90 -12.28 -12.37
CA GLN A 172 -9.92 -11.38 -12.99
C GLN A 172 -8.50 -11.95 -12.87
N ARG A 173 -7.87 -12.23 -14.01
CA ARG A 173 -6.44 -12.55 -14.06
C ARG A 173 -5.67 -11.24 -13.90
N HIS A 174 -5.12 -11.01 -12.71
CA HIS A 174 -4.21 -9.90 -12.45
C HIS A 174 -2.90 -10.10 -13.22
N HIS A 175 -2.29 -8.99 -13.69
CA HIS A 175 -1.02 -9.05 -14.42
C HIS A 175 0.15 -9.42 -13.49
N LEU A 176 0.12 -8.92 -12.25
CA LEU A 176 1.02 -9.27 -11.16
C LEU A 176 0.21 -9.72 -9.94
N PRO A 177 0.79 -10.44 -8.98
CA PRO A 177 0.07 -10.85 -7.78
C PRO A 177 -0.32 -9.63 -6.94
N LEU A 178 -1.54 -9.68 -6.36
CA LEU A 178 -2.06 -8.63 -5.48
C LEU A 178 -1.17 -8.43 -4.23
N ILE A 179 -0.59 -9.51 -3.73
CA ILE A 179 0.49 -9.49 -2.74
C ILE A 179 1.79 -9.74 -3.49
N SER A 180 2.65 -8.73 -3.51
CA SER A 180 3.94 -8.78 -4.22
C SER A 180 4.87 -9.82 -3.59
N HIS A 181 5.82 -10.34 -4.38
CA HIS A 181 6.97 -11.06 -3.84
C HIS A 181 7.95 -10.12 -3.11
N VAL A 182 7.78 -8.80 -3.25
CA VAL A 182 8.62 -7.80 -2.60
C VAL A 182 7.98 -7.35 -1.28
N HIS A 183 8.72 -7.52 -0.19
CA HIS A 183 8.37 -7.05 1.13
C HIS A 183 9.34 -5.95 1.56
N TYR A 184 8.89 -5.01 2.38
CA TYR A 184 9.69 -3.96 2.96
C TYR A 184 10.14 -4.36 4.36
N ASN A 185 11.43 -4.27 4.64
CA ASN A 185 12.00 -4.48 5.97
C ASN A 185 12.39 -3.13 6.58
N TYR A 186 11.61 -2.68 7.54
CA TYR A 186 11.81 -1.39 8.19
C TYR A 186 12.84 -1.46 9.30
N SER A 187 13.86 -0.62 9.19
CA SER A 187 14.76 -0.33 10.28
C SER A 187 14.26 0.90 11.03
N VAL A 188 13.76 0.69 12.25
CA VAL A 188 13.15 1.75 13.06
C VAL A 188 14.19 2.36 13.99
N HIS A 189 14.41 3.66 13.86
CA HIS A 189 15.25 4.43 14.79
C HIS A 189 14.40 5.46 15.52
N ALA A 190 14.19 5.26 16.81
CA ALA A 190 13.51 6.21 17.66
C ALA A 190 14.51 7.23 18.24
N ILE A 191 14.19 8.51 18.10
CA ILE A 191 15.04 9.64 18.49
C ILE A 191 14.27 10.50 19.49
N GLU A 192 14.78 10.63 20.71
CA GLU A 192 14.23 11.54 21.73
C GLU A 192 14.93 12.89 21.65
N MET A 193 14.14 13.96 21.48
CA MET A 193 14.63 15.33 21.48
C MET A 193 14.57 15.95 22.88
N GLY A 194 15.61 16.69 23.24
CA GLY A 194 15.72 17.34 24.56
C GLY A 194 14.85 18.58 24.74
N GLU A 195 14.79 19.07 25.98
CA GLU A 195 13.94 20.18 26.45
C GLU A 195 14.06 21.45 25.59
N MET A 196 15.28 21.79 25.16
CA MET A 196 15.53 23.02 24.41
C MET A 196 14.88 23.00 23.03
N VAL A 197 14.86 21.85 22.35
CA VAL A 197 14.17 21.69 21.06
C VAL A 197 12.66 21.80 21.27
N THR A 198 12.12 21.16 22.31
CA THR A 198 10.70 21.26 22.68
C THR A 198 10.28 22.72 22.89
N LYS A 199 11.11 23.53 23.57
CA LYS A 199 10.85 24.98 23.75
C LYS A 199 10.81 25.76 22.43
N VAL A 200 11.66 25.42 21.45
CA VAL A 200 11.61 26.04 20.11
C VAL A 200 10.27 25.77 19.44
N PHE A 201 9.79 24.52 19.49
CA PHE A 201 8.48 24.17 18.93
C PHE A 201 7.33 24.85 19.68
N GLU A 202 7.32 24.84 21.01
CA GLU A 202 6.32 25.57 21.81
C GLU A 202 6.30 27.07 21.50
N ARG A 203 7.47 27.67 21.28
CA ARG A 203 7.60 29.08 20.90
C ARG A 203 7.12 29.31 19.47
N ALA A 204 7.45 28.42 18.54
CA ALA A 204 7.00 28.47 17.16
C ALA A 204 5.47 28.40 17.08
N LEU A 205 4.83 27.53 17.88
CA LEU A 205 3.36 27.46 17.97
C LEU A 205 2.76 28.81 18.38
N LYS A 206 3.33 29.47 19.39
CA LYS A 206 2.90 30.82 19.81
C LYS A 206 3.01 31.83 18.67
N VAL A 207 4.18 31.88 18.02
CA VAL A 207 4.48 32.87 16.97
C VAL A 207 3.67 32.61 15.69
N PHE A 208 3.41 31.37 15.32
CA PHE A 208 2.70 31.01 14.08
C PHE A 208 1.20 30.81 14.25
N SER A 209 0.71 30.86 15.49
CA SER A 209 -0.71 30.81 15.79
C SER A 209 -1.41 32.13 15.49
N ARG A 210 -2.66 32.04 15.05
CA ARG A 210 -3.60 33.15 14.98
C ARG A 210 -5.02 32.63 15.23
N ARG A 211 -5.92 33.51 15.69
CA ARG A 211 -7.32 33.13 15.91
C ARG A 211 -7.93 32.68 14.58
N ASP A 212 -8.68 31.57 14.58
CA ASP A 212 -9.37 31.07 13.39
C ASP A 212 -10.49 32.04 12.96
N ASP A 213 -11.20 32.61 13.94
CA ASP A 213 -12.16 33.70 13.76
C ASP A 213 -11.60 35.02 14.30
N ILE A 214 -11.39 35.99 13.41
CA ILE A 214 -10.92 37.34 13.73
C ILE A 214 -11.95 38.10 14.59
N LYS A 215 -13.24 37.81 14.42
CA LYS A 215 -14.36 38.52 15.05
C LYS A 215 -14.64 38.01 16.47
N ASP A 216 -14.13 36.83 16.83
CA ASP A 216 -14.32 36.28 18.16
C ASP A 216 -13.49 37.06 19.18
N THR A 217 -14.15 37.82 20.04
CA THR A 217 -13.56 38.56 21.17
C THR A 217 -13.63 37.78 22.49
N GLY A 218 -13.97 36.49 22.43
CA GLY A 218 -14.02 35.60 23.57
C GLY A 218 -12.67 35.44 24.27
N PRO A 219 -12.68 34.88 25.50
CA PRO A 219 -11.45 34.58 26.24
C PRO A 219 -10.62 33.57 25.45
N ASP A 220 -9.31 33.80 25.35
CA ASP A 220 -8.42 32.98 24.51
C ASP A 220 -8.51 31.47 24.82
N SER A 221 -8.91 31.08 26.04
CA SER A 221 -9.08 29.68 26.45
C SER A 221 -10.19 28.90 25.74
N LYS A 222 -11.12 29.60 25.09
CA LYS A 222 -12.24 29.00 24.36
C LYS A 222 -12.17 29.22 22.85
N VAL A 223 -11.22 30.04 22.40
CA VAL A 223 -11.08 30.41 20.99
C VAL A 223 -10.22 29.37 20.29
N GLN A 224 -10.63 29.00 19.08
CA GLN A 224 -9.87 28.09 18.24
C GLN A 224 -8.76 28.83 17.50
N PHE A 225 -7.55 28.27 17.54
CA PHE A 225 -6.38 28.82 16.86
C PHE A 225 -6.02 27.98 15.62
N GLN A 226 -5.53 28.65 14.60
CA GLN A 226 -4.88 28.02 13.45
C GLN A 226 -3.39 28.33 13.48
N VAL A 227 -2.57 27.30 13.26
CA VAL A 227 -1.12 27.38 13.14
C VAL A 227 -0.77 27.30 11.66
N ASP A 228 0.04 28.25 11.20
CA ASP A 228 0.48 28.31 9.81
C ASP A 228 1.49 27.21 9.47
N VAL A 229 1.04 26.26 8.64
CA VAL A 229 1.87 25.12 8.23
C VAL A 229 3.06 25.55 7.38
N ASP A 230 2.89 26.54 6.51
CA ASP A 230 3.97 26.99 5.64
C ASP A 230 5.15 27.52 6.46
N SER A 231 4.89 28.29 7.53
CA SER A 231 5.93 28.81 8.41
C SER A 231 6.59 27.73 9.27
N ILE A 232 5.81 26.84 9.91
CA ILE A 232 6.37 25.79 10.77
C ILE A 232 7.11 24.71 9.96
N SER A 233 6.78 24.52 8.68
CA SER A 233 7.46 23.58 7.78
C SER A 233 8.96 23.85 7.65
N TYR A 234 9.39 25.12 7.76
CA TYR A 234 10.80 25.49 7.77
C TYR A 234 11.52 24.94 9.00
N LEU A 235 10.86 24.86 10.16
CA LEU A 235 11.45 24.33 11.38
C LEU A 235 11.72 22.82 11.27
N PHE A 236 10.75 22.05 10.75
CA PHE A 236 10.93 20.62 10.48
C PHE A 236 12.05 20.36 9.47
N SER A 237 12.03 21.09 8.34
CA SER A 237 13.03 20.92 7.28
C SER A 237 14.43 21.34 7.75
N SER A 238 14.53 22.42 8.54
CA SER A 238 15.78 22.86 9.17
C SER A 238 16.33 21.82 10.14
N LEU A 239 15.48 21.19 10.96
CA LEU A 239 15.91 20.14 11.89
C LEU A 239 16.40 18.88 11.17
N VAL A 240 15.67 18.43 10.13
CA VAL A 240 16.07 17.30 9.27
C VAL A 240 17.42 17.59 8.59
N HIS A 241 17.62 18.82 8.09
CA HIS A 241 18.86 19.23 7.46
C HIS A 241 20.02 19.31 8.45
N TYR A 242 19.81 19.94 9.61
CA TYR A 242 20.83 20.12 10.65
C TYR A 242 21.38 18.76 11.12
N LEU A 243 20.49 17.79 11.37
CA LEU A 243 20.84 16.45 11.83
C LEU A 243 21.19 15.46 10.71
N GLN A 244 21.14 15.90 9.44
CA GLN A 244 21.36 15.08 8.24
C GLN A 244 20.46 13.83 8.14
N LEU A 245 19.20 13.94 8.57
CA LEU A 245 18.24 12.83 8.59
C LEU A 245 17.56 12.57 7.23
N GLY A 246 18.05 13.19 6.15
CA GLY A 246 17.47 13.08 4.80
C GLY A 246 17.60 11.70 4.14
N THR A 247 18.44 10.82 4.70
CA THR A 247 18.63 9.42 4.26
C THR A 247 17.62 8.45 4.88
N ALA A 248 16.62 8.95 5.61
CA ALA A 248 15.54 8.17 6.21
C ALA A 248 14.20 8.90 6.10
N TYR A 249 13.10 8.17 6.32
CA TYR A 249 11.77 8.78 6.45
C TYR A 249 11.56 9.26 7.88
N ASN A 250 11.20 10.53 8.08
CA ASN A 250 11.12 11.13 9.41
C ASN A 250 9.65 11.36 9.82
N ILE A 251 9.18 10.68 10.87
CA ILE A 251 7.86 10.92 11.45
C ILE A 251 8.06 11.60 12.81
N PHE A 252 7.60 12.83 12.93
CA PHE A 252 7.66 13.62 14.16
C PHE A 252 6.42 13.37 15.02
N ILE A 253 6.62 13.11 16.31
CA ILE A 253 5.56 12.97 17.30
C ILE A 253 5.73 14.12 18.29
N LEU A 254 4.76 15.05 18.28
CA LEU A 254 4.81 16.25 19.10
C LEU A 254 3.95 16.09 20.36
N ASN A 255 4.53 16.48 21.49
CA ASN A 255 3.89 16.64 22.78
C ASN A 255 4.25 17.98 23.46
N PRO A 256 4.00 19.13 22.82
CA PRO A 256 4.24 20.44 23.42
C PRO A 256 3.31 20.65 24.61
N LYS A 257 3.68 21.49 25.60
CA LYS A 257 2.78 21.73 26.73
C LYS A 257 1.45 22.36 26.32
N ARG A 258 0.39 22.07 27.08
CA ARG A 258 -0.95 22.63 26.85
C ARG A 258 -1.02 24.15 27.01
N ASP A 259 -0.16 24.76 27.83
CA ASP A 259 -0.01 26.22 27.96
C ASP A 259 0.85 26.85 26.85
N ALA A 260 1.30 26.05 25.87
CA ALA A 260 1.92 26.58 24.67
C ALA A 260 0.95 27.48 23.90
N LEU A 261 -0.35 27.19 23.90
CA LEU A 261 -1.38 28.09 23.37
C LEU A 261 -2.53 28.21 24.38
N PRO A 262 -3.23 29.36 24.41
CA PRO A 262 -4.30 29.55 25.39
C PRO A 262 -5.50 28.61 25.20
N GLY A 263 -5.79 28.22 23.95
CA GLY A 263 -6.97 27.45 23.55
C GLY A 263 -6.65 26.33 22.55
N PRO A 264 -7.67 25.57 22.09
CA PRO A 264 -7.48 24.49 21.14
C PRO A 264 -6.94 25.01 19.81
N TYR A 265 -6.02 24.26 19.20
CA TYR A 265 -5.36 24.66 17.97
C TYR A 265 -5.23 23.52 16.97
N GLY A 266 -5.06 23.88 15.70
CA GLY A 266 -4.78 22.95 14.61
C GLY A 266 -3.97 23.59 13.51
N TYR A 267 -3.50 22.76 12.59
CA TYR A 267 -2.63 23.16 11.50
C TYR A 267 -3.46 23.39 10.23
N ARG A 268 -3.19 24.50 9.52
CA ARG A 268 -3.80 24.81 8.22
C ARG A 268 -2.79 25.49 7.29
N GLN A 269 -2.87 25.17 6.01
CA GLN A 269 -2.23 25.97 4.95
C GLN A 269 -3.20 27.04 4.43
N GLY A 270 -2.71 28.28 4.27
CA GLY A 270 -3.52 29.38 3.73
C GLY A 270 -4.29 30.15 4.81
N LEU A 271 -5.53 30.56 4.51
CA LEU A 271 -6.35 31.46 5.33
C LEU A 271 -7.67 30.78 5.78
N SER A 272 -8.24 31.23 6.90
CA SER A 272 -9.55 30.78 7.38
C SER A 272 -10.69 31.33 6.55
N GLY A 273 -11.88 30.72 6.66
CA GLY A 273 -13.08 31.21 5.97
C GLY A 273 -13.43 32.65 6.35
N VAL A 274 -13.24 33.02 7.62
CA VAL A 274 -13.49 34.39 8.12
C VAL A 274 -12.43 35.37 7.63
N GLU A 275 -11.16 34.96 7.60
CA GLU A 275 -10.06 35.75 7.01
C GLU A 275 -10.32 36.05 5.53
N LEU A 276 -10.75 35.04 4.77
CA LEU A 276 -11.10 35.19 3.36
C LEU A 276 -12.30 36.12 3.16
N GLN A 277 -13.32 36.04 4.02
CA GLN A 277 -14.47 36.94 3.97
C GLN A 277 -14.05 38.38 4.28
N PHE A 278 -13.24 38.59 5.32
CA PHE A 278 -12.70 39.90 5.68
C PHE A 278 -11.95 40.55 4.50
N LEU A 279 -11.05 39.82 3.84
CA LEU A 279 -10.29 40.33 2.69
C LEU A 279 -11.16 40.62 1.46
N LYS A 280 -12.33 39.99 1.33
CA LYS A 280 -13.29 40.26 0.24
C LYS A 280 -14.14 41.50 0.52
N GLU A 281 -14.49 41.73 1.79
CA GLU A 281 -15.36 42.83 2.25
C GLU A 281 -14.60 44.16 2.42
N ASP A 282 -13.34 44.13 2.86
CA ASP A 282 -12.53 45.34 3.07
C ASP A 282 -11.76 45.73 1.80
N ASP A 283 -12.23 46.79 1.13
CA ASP A 283 -11.59 47.35 -0.07
C ASP A 283 -10.14 47.79 0.17
N GLY A 284 -9.84 48.40 1.32
CA GLY A 284 -8.49 48.87 1.66
C GLY A 284 -7.51 47.71 1.81
N ALA A 285 -7.93 46.66 2.53
CA ALA A 285 -7.16 45.43 2.67
C ALA A 285 -6.94 44.76 1.30
N ARG A 286 -8.00 44.62 0.51
CA ARG A 286 -7.99 43.98 -0.81
C ARG A 286 -7.04 44.67 -1.79
N PHE A 287 -7.20 45.98 -1.99
CA PHE A 287 -6.32 46.75 -2.88
C PHE A 287 -4.88 46.83 -2.35
N GLY A 288 -4.71 46.89 -1.03
CA GLY A 288 -3.40 46.87 -0.38
C GLY A 288 -2.64 45.55 -0.57
N VAL A 289 -3.35 44.43 -0.64
CA VAL A 289 -2.79 43.10 -0.90
C VAL A 289 -2.47 42.94 -2.39
N LEU A 290 -3.41 43.25 -3.29
CA LEU A 290 -3.23 43.09 -4.75
C LEU A 290 -2.10 43.96 -5.32
N ASN A 291 -1.90 45.18 -4.79
CA ASN A 291 -0.88 46.11 -5.25
C ASN A 291 0.44 46.02 -4.46
N SER A 292 0.56 45.04 -3.55
CA SER A 292 1.77 44.88 -2.76
C SER A 292 2.96 44.49 -3.64
N LYS A 293 4.15 45.02 -3.33
CA LYS A 293 5.38 44.63 -4.02
C LYS A 293 5.93 43.33 -3.43
N PRO A 294 6.48 42.42 -4.25
CA PRO A 294 7.14 41.23 -3.73
C PRO A 294 8.35 41.66 -2.89
N VAL A 295 8.39 41.21 -1.65
CA VAL A 295 9.54 41.38 -0.77
C VAL A 295 10.41 40.14 -0.94
N LYS A 296 11.53 40.26 -1.65
CA LYS A 296 12.52 39.18 -1.84
C LYS A 296 13.43 39.03 -0.61
N SER A 297 12.87 38.94 0.58
CA SER A 297 13.64 38.55 1.76
C SER A 297 13.47 37.05 1.98
N PRO A 298 14.56 36.27 2.14
CA PRO A 298 14.44 34.88 2.58
C PRO A 298 13.67 34.82 3.89
N HIS A 299 12.90 33.74 4.09
CA HIS A 299 12.17 33.56 5.33
C HIS A 299 13.17 33.54 6.49
N PRO A 300 12.93 34.18 7.65
CA PRO A 300 13.92 34.24 8.73
C PRO A 300 14.36 32.88 9.27
N LEU A 301 13.53 31.84 9.10
CA LEU A 301 13.86 30.44 9.43
C LEU A 301 14.55 29.66 8.29
N ASP A 302 14.66 30.24 7.10
CA ASP A 302 15.44 29.69 5.98
C ASP A 302 16.91 30.12 6.13
N MET A 303 17.50 29.79 7.28
CA MET A 303 18.87 30.15 7.61
C MET A 303 19.65 28.94 8.13
N ASP A 304 20.90 28.92 7.68
CA ASP A 304 22.02 28.05 8.05
C ASP A 304 22.25 26.75 7.26
N LYS A 305 23.52 26.56 6.86
CA LYS A 305 24.05 25.36 6.17
C LYS A 305 24.92 24.51 7.09
N ARG A 306 24.99 24.86 8.38
CA ARG A 306 25.70 24.06 9.36
C ARG A 306 24.91 22.79 9.61
N SER A 307 25.60 21.67 9.57
CA SER A 307 25.04 20.35 9.83
C SER A 307 25.90 19.65 10.85
N LYS A 308 25.26 19.03 11.85
CA LYS A 308 25.89 18.09 12.77
C LYS A 308 25.12 16.78 12.66
N PRO A 309 25.63 15.79 11.91
CA PRO A 309 24.93 14.53 11.74
C PRO A 309 24.69 13.85 13.10
N LEU A 310 23.48 13.35 13.31
CA LEU A 310 23.17 12.52 14.48
C LEU A 310 23.90 11.17 14.42
N TYR A 311 24.07 10.63 13.21
CA TYR A 311 24.79 9.40 12.91
C TYR A 311 25.45 9.50 11.52
N GLU A 312 26.55 8.76 11.31
CA GLU A 312 27.17 8.65 9.97
C GLU A 312 26.31 7.84 9.00
N ARG A 313 25.66 6.78 9.52
CA ARG A 313 24.71 5.94 8.77
C ARG A 313 23.60 5.48 9.69
N HIS A 314 22.39 5.36 9.15
CA HIS A 314 21.22 4.90 9.90
C HIS A 314 21.51 3.52 10.52
N PRO A 315 21.17 3.32 11.81
CA PRO A 315 21.41 2.06 12.50
C PRO A 315 20.41 1.02 11.97
N MET A 316 20.82 0.25 10.95
CA MET A 316 20.08 -0.81 10.27
C MET A 316 19.76 -2.01 11.19
N LEU A 317 19.07 -1.73 12.29
CA LEU A 317 18.57 -2.64 13.31
C LEU A 317 17.04 -2.61 13.26
N ARG A 318 16.39 -3.66 13.77
CA ARG A 318 14.92 -3.67 13.91
C ARG A 318 14.44 -2.46 14.70
N PHE A 319 15.09 -2.21 15.84
CA PHE A 319 14.86 -1.05 16.67
C PHE A 319 16.20 -0.50 17.16
N ALA A 320 16.37 0.81 17.07
CA ALA A 320 17.46 1.56 17.67
C ALA A 320 16.89 2.76 18.42
N TRP A 321 17.57 3.17 19.49
CA TRP A 321 17.21 4.34 20.28
C TRP A 321 18.38 5.32 20.36
N THR A 322 18.11 6.62 20.28
CA THR A 322 19.11 7.66 20.54
C THR A 322 18.48 8.87 21.19
N THR A 323 19.11 9.38 22.25
CA THR A 323 18.75 10.65 22.85
C THR A 323 19.63 11.76 22.26
N ALA A 324 18.99 12.81 21.74
CA ALA A 324 19.66 13.92 21.07
C ALA A 324 20.47 14.83 22.04
N ASP A 325 20.36 14.62 23.35
CA ASP A 325 21.16 15.32 24.38
C ASP A 325 22.69 15.17 24.17
N THR A 326 23.10 14.13 23.43
CA THR A 326 24.51 13.88 23.10
C THR A 326 25.05 14.77 21.97
N VAL A 327 24.17 15.42 21.20
CA VAL A 327 24.52 16.32 20.10
C VAL A 327 24.42 17.76 20.57
N ASP A 328 25.42 18.59 20.26
CA ASP A 328 25.37 20.02 20.52
C ASP A 328 24.34 20.70 19.60
N MET A 329 23.13 20.84 20.14
CA MET A 329 21.96 21.49 19.55
C MET A 329 21.89 22.99 19.85
N ASP A 330 22.80 23.54 20.67
CA ASP A 330 22.73 24.92 21.18
C ASP A 330 22.68 25.92 20.02
N HIS A 331 23.55 25.71 19.02
CA HIS A 331 23.59 26.54 17.83
C HIS A 331 22.27 26.53 17.04
N TRP A 332 21.66 25.37 16.82
CA TRP A 332 20.40 25.28 16.09
C TRP A 332 19.27 25.95 16.87
N VAL A 333 19.23 25.74 18.19
CA VAL A 333 18.25 26.35 19.09
C VAL A 333 18.39 27.88 19.07
N ASP A 334 19.60 28.41 19.25
CA ASP A 334 19.85 29.86 19.27
C ASP A 334 19.42 30.53 17.97
N VAL A 335 19.81 29.98 16.82
CA VAL A 335 19.46 30.53 15.50
C VAL A 335 17.95 30.56 15.29
N ASN A 336 17.25 29.47 15.63
CA ASN A 336 15.80 29.40 15.45
C ASN A 336 15.04 30.28 16.45
N LEU A 337 15.50 30.37 17.70
CA LEU A 337 14.90 31.28 18.69
C LEU A 337 15.09 32.75 18.30
N ASP A 338 16.27 33.12 17.80
CA ASP A 338 16.53 34.48 17.31
C ASP A 338 15.64 34.83 16.12
N ALA A 339 15.49 33.91 15.16
CA ALA A 339 14.59 34.07 14.02
C ALA A 339 13.12 34.21 14.47
N LEU A 340 12.66 33.39 15.42
CA LEU A 340 11.32 33.49 16.01
C LEU A 340 11.12 34.81 16.76
N ASN A 341 12.12 35.32 17.46
CA ASN A 341 12.08 36.61 18.15
C ASN A 341 11.97 37.77 17.16
N VAL A 342 12.66 37.71 16.01
CA VAL A 342 12.53 38.70 14.93
C VAL A 342 11.12 38.69 14.35
N LEU A 343 10.56 37.50 14.11
CA LEU A 343 9.21 37.34 13.59
C LEU A 343 8.16 37.87 14.57
N GLU A 344 8.26 37.53 15.86
CA GLU A 344 7.34 38.01 16.89
C GLU A 344 7.38 39.54 17.02
N LYS A 345 8.58 40.14 17.09
CA LYS A 345 8.74 41.61 17.11
C LYS A 345 8.13 42.28 15.89
N SER A 346 8.14 41.60 14.74
CA SER A 346 7.51 42.11 13.53
C SER A 346 5.97 42.09 13.61
N MET A 347 5.40 41.28 14.48
CA MET A 347 3.95 41.17 14.71
C MET A 347 3.47 41.96 15.92
N GLU A 348 4.36 42.29 16.85
CA GLU A 348 4.04 43.03 18.06
C GLU A 348 3.42 44.41 17.74
N GLY A 349 2.29 44.72 18.38
CA GLY A 349 1.54 45.96 18.17
C GLY A 349 0.65 45.99 16.92
N LYS A 350 0.68 44.96 16.06
CA LYS A 350 -0.24 44.83 14.93
C LYS A 350 -1.61 44.32 15.38
N THR A 351 -2.65 44.84 14.75
CA THR A 351 -4.01 44.31 14.90
C THR A 351 -4.17 42.97 14.17
N ALA A 352 -5.16 42.16 14.57
CA ALA A 352 -5.42 40.87 13.92
C ALA A 352 -5.66 41.00 12.41
N SER A 353 -6.35 42.06 11.97
CA SER A 353 -6.56 42.37 10.55
C SER A 353 -5.27 42.69 9.80
N GLU A 354 -4.33 43.42 10.40
CA GLU A 354 -3.02 43.72 9.81
C GLU A 354 -2.16 42.46 9.64
N ILE A 355 -2.24 41.52 10.58
CA ILE A 355 -1.57 40.21 10.49
C ILE A 355 -2.13 39.41 9.30
N VAL A 356 -3.46 39.38 9.14
CA VAL A 356 -4.12 38.71 8.01
C VAL A 356 -3.73 39.33 6.67
N ILE A 357 -3.66 40.66 6.59
CA ILE A 357 -3.19 41.37 5.40
C ILE A 357 -1.72 41.03 5.10
N ALA A 358 -0.86 40.97 6.11
CA ALA A 358 0.53 40.59 5.95
C ALA A 358 0.65 39.15 5.41
N LYS A 359 -0.12 38.21 5.97
CA LYS A 359 -0.14 36.82 5.50
C LYS A 359 -0.69 36.68 4.08
N ALA A 360 -1.75 37.40 3.74
CA ALA A 360 -2.29 37.40 2.38
C ALA A 360 -1.26 37.92 1.35
N LYS A 361 -0.46 38.92 1.71
CA LYS A 361 0.66 39.39 0.86
C LYS A 361 1.71 38.31 0.68
N GLU A 362 2.10 37.62 1.75
CA GLU A 362 3.06 36.51 1.69
C GLU A 362 2.57 35.41 0.74
N ILE A 363 1.30 34.99 0.87
CA ILE A 363 0.69 33.96 0.02
C ILE A 363 0.71 34.41 -1.45
N ILE A 364 0.31 35.64 -1.77
CA ILE A 364 0.27 36.12 -3.16
C ILE A 364 1.64 36.17 -3.82
N HIS A 365 2.71 36.41 -3.06
CA HIS A 365 4.07 36.47 -3.60
C HIS A 365 4.79 35.12 -3.60
N LYS A 366 4.15 34.06 -3.09
CA LYS A 366 4.67 32.69 -3.19
C LYS A 366 4.54 32.22 -4.64
N ASP A 367 5.67 32.17 -5.34
CA ASP A 367 5.74 31.69 -6.73
C ASP A 367 5.26 30.22 -6.81
N GLY A 368 4.50 29.89 -7.86
CA GLY A 368 4.03 28.51 -8.13
C GLY A 368 2.91 27.99 -7.20
N SER A 369 2.43 28.77 -6.22
CA SER A 369 1.37 28.33 -5.30
C SER A 369 -0.04 28.45 -5.91
N ASP A 370 -0.83 27.37 -5.85
CA ASP A 370 -2.24 27.38 -6.25
C ASP A 370 -3.05 28.41 -5.46
N ILE A 371 -2.86 28.39 -4.13
CA ILE A 371 -3.53 29.25 -3.18
C ILE A 371 -3.26 30.72 -3.54
N ALA A 372 -2.04 31.05 -3.99
CA ALA A 372 -1.71 32.40 -4.48
C ALA A 372 -2.54 32.80 -5.69
N SER A 373 -2.67 31.89 -6.67
CA SER A 373 -3.42 32.12 -7.89
C SER A 373 -4.93 32.24 -7.63
N ALA A 374 -5.47 31.39 -6.75
CA ALA A 374 -6.87 31.41 -6.31
C ALA A 374 -7.18 32.63 -5.45
N LEU A 375 -6.27 33.06 -4.58
CA LEU A 375 -6.40 34.26 -3.78
C LEU A 375 -6.42 35.52 -4.65
N ARG A 376 -5.53 35.63 -5.65
CA ARG A 376 -5.54 36.77 -6.59
C ARG A 376 -6.90 36.94 -7.28
N ARG A 377 -7.53 35.84 -7.71
CA ARG A 377 -8.88 35.87 -8.34
C ARG A 377 -9.97 36.21 -7.35
N ALA A 378 -9.92 35.60 -6.17
CA ALA A 378 -10.88 35.85 -5.10
C ALA A 378 -10.90 37.34 -4.71
N LEU A 379 -9.73 37.97 -4.66
CA LEU A 379 -9.59 39.41 -4.40
C LEU A 379 -9.96 40.28 -5.60
N ARG A 380 -9.96 39.77 -6.83
CA ARG A 380 -10.48 40.47 -8.03
C ARG A 380 -11.99 40.37 -8.17
N GLN A 381 -12.68 39.71 -7.23
CA GLN A 381 -14.12 39.46 -7.24
C GLN A 381 -14.60 38.71 -8.50
N GLU A 382 -13.77 37.80 -9.02
CA GLU A 382 -14.22 36.89 -10.05
C GLU A 382 -15.28 35.94 -9.44
N GLU A 383 -16.47 35.83 -10.04
CA GLU A 383 -17.60 35.04 -9.53
C GLU A 383 -17.24 33.57 -9.25
N ASN A 384 -16.19 33.05 -9.90
CA ASN A 384 -15.70 31.67 -9.82
C ASN A 384 -14.24 31.58 -9.36
N ALA A 385 -13.89 32.23 -8.25
CA ALA A 385 -12.51 32.25 -7.76
C ALA A 385 -11.97 30.89 -7.26
N GLY A 386 -12.85 29.99 -6.81
CA GLY A 386 -12.49 28.61 -6.41
C GLY A 386 -11.75 28.47 -5.07
N LEU A 387 -11.57 29.56 -4.32
CA LEU A 387 -10.81 29.54 -3.07
C LEU A 387 -11.70 29.20 -1.86
N HIS A 388 -11.40 28.07 -1.23
CA HIS A 388 -12.04 27.59 0.01
C HIS A 388 -10.96 27.35 1.09
N PRO A 389 -11.30 27.49 2.38
CA PRO A 389 -10.35 27.22 3.45
C PRO A 389 -10.05 25.71 3.57
N ASP A 390 -8.77 25.37 3.74
CA ASP A 390 -8.34 24.00 4.03
C ASP A 390 -8.80 23.54 5.43
N CYS A 391 -8.83 22.23 5.65
CA CYS A 391 -9.22 21.65 6.94
C CYS A 391 -8.19 21.98 8.04
N LEU A 392 -8.66 22.19 9.28
CA LEU A 392 -7.78 22.18 10.45
C LEU A 392 -7.50 20.74 10.85
N VAL A 393 -6.22 20.39 10.93
CA VAL A 393 -5.74 19.02 11.15
C VAL A 393 -4.71 18.96 12.27
N ASP A 394 -4.50 17.76 12.81
CA ASP A 394 -3.47 17.44 13.83
C ASP A 394 -2.36 16.52 13.30
N THR A 395 -2.47 16.10 12.04
CA THR A 395 -1.45 15.35 11.30
C THR A 395 -1.13 16.08 10.00
N TRP A 396 0.09 15.91 9.49
CA TRP A 396 0.50 16.52 8.23
C TRP A 396 1.59 15.74 7.52
N VAL A 397 1.50 15.64 6.19
CA VAL A 397 2.58 15.13 5.32
C VAL A 397 3.28 16.32 4.66
N GLY A 398 4.56 16.50 4.95
CA GLY A 398 5.39 17.58 4.40
C GLY A 398 5.74 17.37 2.92
N ASN A 399 6.36 18.39 2.33
CA ASN A 399 6.86 18.31 0.95
C ASN A 399 8.12 17.44 0.85
N GLU A 400 8.94 17.38 1.90
CA GLU A 400 10.13 16.53 1.98
C GLU A 400 9.82 15.18 2.65
N ARG A 401 10.84 14.40 3.03
CA ARG A 401 10.70 13.10 3.71
C ARG A 401 10.39 13.27 5.21
N TRP A 402 9.46 14.16 5.54
CA TRP A 402 8.96 14.31 6.90
C TRP A 402 7.45 14.46 6.99
N ALA A 403 6.87 13.88 8.04
CA ALA A 403 5.48 14.03 8.42
C ALA A 403 5.39 14.21 9.94
N PHE A 404 4.28 14.74 10.46
CA PHE A 404 4.11 14.87 11.90
C PHE A 404 2.72 14.44 12.39
N VAL A 405 2.68 14.10 13.67
CA VAL A 405 1.49 13.89 14.49
C VAL A 405 1.64 14.75 15.73
N ASP A 406 0.68 15.64 15.97
CA ASP A 406 0.62 16.43 17.20
C ASP A 406 -0.45 15.86 18.12
N LEU A 407 -0.04 15.27 19.24
CA LEU A 407 -0.94 14.62 20.20
C LEU A 407 -1.68 15.62 21.11
N THR A 408 -1.36 16.91 20.99
CA THR A 408 -1.96 17.99 21.80
C THR A 408 -2.82 18.94 20.99
N ALA A 409 -2.74 18.87 19.66
CA ALA A 409 -3.64 19.55 18.73
C ALA A 409 -5.01 18.87 18.69
N GLY A 410 -6.05 19.64 18.36
CA GLY A 410 -7.42 19.17 18.27
C GLY A 410 -8.28 19.45 19.53
N PRO A 411 -9.44 18.78 19.66
CA PRO A 411 -9.89 17.63 18.88
C PRO A 411 -10.38 17.97 17.46
N PHE A 412 -10.08 17.11 16.48
CA PHE A 412 -10.54 17.23 15.09
C PHE A 412 -11.20 15.95 14.56
N SER A 413 -12.03 16.11 13.53
CA SER A 413 -12.65 14.99 12.82
C SER A 413 -12.78 15.27 11.34
N TRP A 414 -12.43 14.29 10.50
CA TRP A 414 -12.54 14.43 9.06
C TRP A 414 -12.62 13.07 8.35
N GLY A 415 -13.09 13.12 7.10
CA GLY A 415 -13.31 11.96 6.25
C GLY A 415 -14.74 11.92 5.70
N PRO A 416 -15.24 10.76 5.28
CA PRO A 416 -16.62 10.60 4.82
C PRO A 416 -17.65 11.11 5.84
N ALA A 417 -18.72 11.73 5.34
CA ALA A 417 -19.79 12.29 6.19
C ALA A 417 -20.54 11.23 7.01
N VAL A 418 -20.55 9.99 6.53
CA VAL A 418 -21.15 8.84 7.24
C VAL A 418 -20.04 8.12 7.98
N GLY A 419 -20.26 7.86 9.27
CA GLY A 419 -19.34 7.05 10.07
C GLY A 419 -19.02 5.74 9.36
N GLY A 420 -17.73 5.50 9.14
CA GLY A 420 -17.18 4.33 8.48
C GLY A 420 -15.86 3.94 9.11
N VAL A 421 -15.39 2.73 8.81
CA VAL A 421 -14.05 2.29 9.24
C VAL A 421 -13.02 3.28 8.68
N GLY A 422 -12.07 3.70 9.52
CA GLY A 422 -10.97 4.58 9.12
C GLY A 422 -11.23 6.08 9.12
N VAL A 423 -12.45 6.55 9.44
CA VAL A 423 -12.71 7.99 9.62
C VAL A 423 -11.85 8.53 10.77
N ARG A 424 -11.23 9.70 10.57
CA ARG A 424 -10.53 10.39 11.66
C ARG A 424 -11.55 11.01 12.60
N THR A 425 -11.51 10.63 13.86
CA THR A 425 -12.30 11.18 14.97
C THR A 425 -11.39 11.49 16.15
N GLU A 426 -11.85 12.19 17.18
CA GLU A 426 -11.05 12.48 18.39
C GLU A 426 -10.39 11.25 19.04
N LEU A 427 -10.92 10.03 18.82
CA LEU A 427 -10.40 8.79 19.38
C LEU A 427 -9.34 8.10 18.51
N SER A 428 -9.08 8.58 17.28
CA SER A 428 -8.12 7.90 16.39
C SER A 428 -6.66 8.16 16.72
N LEU A 429 -6.35 9.15 17.54
CA LEU A 429 -5.00 9.42 18.07
C LEU A 429 -5.01 9.19 19.59
N PRO A 430 -3.90 8.70 20.17
CA PRO A 430 -3.81 8.53 21.62
C PRO A 430 -3.83 9.88 22.32
N SER A 431 -4.56 9.97 23.44
CA SER A 431 -4.70 11.21 24.22
C SER A 431 -3.77 11.21 25.43
N ILE A 432 -2.93 12.23 25.52
CA ILE A 432 -2.00 12.43 26.64
C ILE A 432 -2.75 12.90 27.89
N ASP A 433 -3.79 13.71 27.72
CA ASP A 433 -4.63 14.15 28.83
C ASP A 433 -5.28 12.95 29.53
N LYS A 434 -5.88 12.01 28.77
CA LYS A 434 -6.45 10.78 29.33
C LYS A 434 -5.42 9.90 30.03
N LEU A 435 -4.20 9.84 29.49
CA LEU A 435 -3.09 9.14 30.14
C LEU A 435 -2.75 9.81 31.48
N SER A 436 -2.59 11.14 31.50
CA SER A 436 -2.26 11.89 32.71
C SER A 436 -3.37 11.87 33.76
N GLU A 437 -4.64 11.95 33.34
CA GLU A 437 -5.82 11.77 34.19
C GLU A 437 -5.81 10.37 34.79
N SER A 438 -5.62 9.32 33.98
CA SER A 438 -5.55 7.94 34.49
C SER A 438 -4.35 7.67 35.41
N LEU A 439 -3.24 8.41 35.24
CA LEU A 439 -2.05 8.33 36.11
C LEU A 439 -2.17 9.18 37.37
N SER A 440 -3.01 10.21 37.37
CA SER A 440 -3.24 11.13 38.49
C SER A 440 -4.52 10.85 39.28
N ALA A 441 -5.42 10.03 38.73
CA ALA A 441 -6.75 9.77 39.29
C ALA A 441 -6.74 8.94 40.57
N THR A 442 -5.59 8.46 41.07
CA THR A 442 -5.40 7.93 42.43
C THR A 442 -3.94 7.49 42.55
N THR A 443 -3.30 7.68 43.71
CA THR A 443 -2.07 6.91 44.00
C THR A 443 -2.43 5.42 43.93
N ASP A 444 -1.52 4.55 43.48
CA ASP A 444 -1.79 3.10 43.40
C ASP A 444 -2.36 2.55 44.73
N GLU A 445 -1.98 3.14 45.88
CA GLU A 445 -2.57 2.84 47.18
C GLU A 445 -4.03 3.28 47.35
N GLU A 446 -4.40 4.52 46.99
CA GLU A 446 -5.79 4.99 47.07
C GLU A 446 -6.68 4.33 46.00
N ALA A 447 -6.14 4.00 44.82
CA ALA A 447 -6.85 3.26 43.77
C ALA A 447 -7.12 1.82 44.20
N HIS A 448 -6.13 1.17 44.86
CA HIS A 448 -6.33 -0.14 45.45
C HIS A 448 -7.26 -0.08 46.64
N GLU A 449 -7.22 0.96 47.46
CA GLU A 449 -8.09 1.09 48.63
C GLU A 449 -9.53 1.41 48.19
N ASP A 450 -9.76 2.28 47.20
CA ASP A 450 -11.09 2.54 46.64
C ASP A 450 -11.61 1.38 45.79
N LEU A 451 -10.77 0.70 45.00
CA LEU A 451 -11.18 -0.51 44.28
C LEU A 451 -11.43 -1.66 45.26
N SER A 452 -10.59 -1.82 46.28
CA SER A 452 -10.80 -2.81 47.35
C SER A 452 -12.03 -2.45 48.17
N ASN A 453 -12.34 -1.17 48.41
CA ASN A 453 -13.55 -0.72 49.11
C ASN A 453 -14.80 -0.83 48.23
N LEU A 454 -14.72 -0.60 46.92
CA LEU A 454 -15.82 -0.81 45.96
C LEU A 454 -16.07 -2.30 45.71
N VAL A 455 -15.01 -3.11 45.71
CA VAL A 455 -15.07 -4.57 45.71
C VAL A 455 -15.63 -5.02 47.06
N GLN A 456 -15.16 -4.51 48.19
CA GLN A 456 -15.74 -4.83 49.50
C GLN A 456 -17.20 -4.37 49.60
N ASP A 457 -17.61 -3.21 49.08
CA ASP A 457 -19.00 -2.71 49.12
C ASP A 457 -19.91 -3.44 48.12
N ARG A 458 -19.43 -3.75 46.90
CA ARG A 458 -20.22 -4.54 45.95
C ARG A 458 -20.27 -6.01 46.31
N PHE A 459 -19.23 -6.57 46.92
CA PHE A 459 -19.14 -7.99 47.29
C PHE A 459 -19.54 -8.29 48.75
N SER A 460 -19.60 -7.30 49.66
CA SER A 460 -20.20 -7.46 51.01
C SER A 460 -21.71 -7.54 50.96
N VAL A 461 -22.35 -6.96 49.94
CA VAL A 461 -23.78 -7.20 49.64
C VAL A 461 -24.05 -8.68 49.33
N PHE A 462 -23.02 -9.49 49.03
CA PHE A 462 -23.13 -10.93 48.80
C PHE A 462 -22.70 -11.81 49.98
N GLU A 463 -22.22 -11.24 51.10
CA GLU A 463 -21.86 -12.04 52.29
C GLU A 463 -23.02 -12.25 53.28
N GLU A 464 -24.08 -11.42 53.26
CA GLU A 464 -25.13 -11.50 54.29
C GLU A 464 -26.40 -12.29 53.95
N VAL A 465 -26.56 -12.84 52.74
CA VAL A 465 -27.69 -13.77 52.47
C VAL A 465 -27.24 -14.91 51.57
N GLY A 466 -27.23 -16.12 52.13
CA GLY A 466 -26.67 -17.32 51.48
C GLY A 466 -27.24 -17.64 50.09
N SER A 467 -26.34 -17.61 49.08
CA SER A 467 -26.39 -18.20 47.71
C SER A 467 -27.54 -17.79 46.76
N PRO A 468 -27.32 -17.53 45.44
CA PRO A 468 -26.93 -18.58 44.46
C PRO A 468 -26.16 -18.15 43.15
N HIS A 469 -25.48 -17.00 43.04
CA HIS A 469 -25.07 -16.46 41.71
C HIS A 469 -23.63 -16.74 41.21
N ILE A 470 -22.85 -17.62 41.84
CA ILE A 470 -21.46 -17.92 41.41
C ILE A 470 -21.42 -18.56 40.01
N LEU A 471 -22.42 -19.38 39.69
CA LEU A 471 -22.54 -20.02 38.38
C LEU A 471 -22.90 -19.00 37.29
N ASP A 472 -23.78 -18.05 37.59
CA ASP A 472 -24.21 -17.01 36.64
C ASP A 472 -23.05 -16.06 36.30
N THR A 473 -22.17 -15.77 37.26
CA THR A 473 -20.93 -15.01 37.01
C THR A 473 -19.98 -15.75 36.08
N LEU A 474 -19.79 -17.06 36.30
CA LEU A 474 -18.92 -17.89 35.45
C LEU A 474 -19.48 -18.05 34.03
N LEU A 475 -20.81 -18.19 33.89
CA LEU A 475 -21.49 -18.20 32.59
C LEU A 475 -21.34 -16.88 31.85
N ALA A 476 -21.52 -15.75 32.53
CA ALA A 476 -21.35 -14.42 31.92
C ALA A 476 -19.92 -14.17 31.44
N GLU A 477 -18.92 -14.71 32.13
CA GLU A 477 -17.52 -14.58 31.73
C GLU A 477 -17.16 -15.50 30.54
N ILE A 478 -17.72 -16.72 30.49
CA ILE A 478 -17.63 -17.58 29.30
C ILE A 478 -18.27 -16.90 28.09
N ASP A 479 -19.45 -16.28 28.24
CA ASP A 479 -20.13 -15.55 27.17
C ASP A 479 -19.27 -14.37 26.65
N ILE A 480 -18.50 -13.70 27.51
CA ILE A 480 -17.57 -12.63 27.10
C ILE A 480 -16.43 -13.20 26.26
N TYR A 481 -15.82 -14.31 26.69
CA TYR A 481 -14.73 -14.96 25.94
C TYR A 481 -15.23 -15.57 24.63
N GLU A 482 -16.45 -16.14 24.59
CA GLU A 482 -17.10 -16.58 23.35
C GLU A 482 -17.37 -15.41 22.42
N ALA A 483 -17.97 -14.32 22.89
CA ALA A 483 -18.22 -13.14 22.07
C ALA A 483 -16.94 -12.50 21.53
N PHE A 484 -15.85 -12.52 22.31
CA PHE A 484 -14.52 -12.11 21.87
C PHE A 484 -13.98 -13.07 20.78
N SER A 485 -14.08 -14.38 20.99
CA SER A 485 -13.67 -15.41 20.03
C SER A 485 -14.47 -15.34 18.72
N GLU A 486 -15.79 -15.18 18.77
CA GLU A 486 -16.65 -15.02 17.58
C GLU A 486 -16.26 -13.76 16.80
N ARG A 487 -16.03 -12.65 17.50
CA ARG A 487 -15.71 -11.37 16.85
C ARG A 487 -14.29 -11.32 16.29
N HIS A 488 -13.35 -12.01 16.93
CA HIS A 488 -11.92 -11.84 16.67
C HIS A 488 -11.21 -13.08 16.18
N CYS A 489 -11.75 -14.28 16.35
CA CYS A 489 -11.13 -15.54 15.92
C CYS A 489 -11.94 -16.24 14.82
N GLU A 490 -13.27 -16.16 14.87
CA GLU A 490 -14.15 -16.84 13.91
C GLU A 490 -14.14 -16.17 12.51
N GLY A 491 -14.16 -16.98 11.46
CA GLY A 491 -14.06 -16.51 10.07
C GLY A 491 -12.66 -16.13 9.59
N ARG A 492 -11.63 -16.19 10.47
CA ARG A 492 -10.24 -16.03 10.04
C ARG A 492 -9.76 -17.25 9.27
N ARG A 493 -9.08 -16.98 8.15
CA ARG A 493 -8.41 -17.99 7.33
C ARG A 493 -7.10 -18.48 7.97
N ILE A 494 -6.41 -17.65 8.74
CA ILE A 494 -5.19 -17.99 9.49
C ILE A 494 -5.51 -17.90 10.99
N LYS A 495 -5.37 -19.01 11.72
CA LYS A 495 -5.53 -19.03 13.18
C LYS A 495 -4.34 -18.34 13.85
N VAL A 496 -4.62 -17.40 14.75
CA VAL A 496 -3.61 -16.71 15.57
C VAL A 496 -3.34 -17.58 16.80
N ALA A 497 -2.09 -17.66 17.26
CA ALA A 497 -1.74 -18.48 18.45
C ALA A 497 -2.60 -18.14 19.68
N LEU A 498 -2.94 -16.86 19.86
CA LEU A 498 -3.88 -16.39 20.90
C LEU A 498 -5.28 -16.99 20.75
N CYS A 499 -5.77 -17.16 19.51
CA CYS A 499 -7.07 -17.77 19.25
C CYS A 499 -7.04 -19.27 19.50
N ASP A 500 -5.95 -19.96 19.16
CA ASP A 500 -5.78 -21.39 19.47
C ASP A 500 -5.72 -21.61 20.98
N GLU A 501 -4.97 -20.76 21.69
CA GLU A 501 -4.88 -20.78 23.16
C GLU A 501 -6.20 -20.43 23.84
N LEU A 502 -6.94 -19.45 23.31
CA LEU A 502 -8.27 -19.08 23.82
C LEU A 502 -9.29 -20.20 23.56
N GLU A 503 -9.26 -20.84 22.39
CA GLU A 503 -10.15 -21.94 22.01
C GLU A 503 -9.89 -23.19 22.89
N GLU A 504 -8.63 -23.55 23.12
CA GLU A 504 -8.23 -24.64 24.05
C GLU A 504 -8.67 -24.35 25.48
N ARG A 505 -8.45 -23.12 25.97
CA ARG A 505 -8.86 -22.71 27.33
C ARG A 505 -10.37 -22.63 27.52
N LEU A 506 -11.11 -22.28 26.47
CA LEU A 506 -12.57 -22.23 26.48
C LEU A 506 -13.17 -23.66 26.45
N GLU A 507 -12.51 -24.61 25.79
CA GLU A 507 -12.84 -26.03 25.90
C GLU A 507 -12.60 -26.57 27.32
N ASP A 508 -11.46 -26.25 27.94
CA ASP A 508 -11.17 -26.62 29.33
C ASP A 508 -12.25 -26.07 30.30
N LEU A 509 -12.67 -24.82 30.11
CA LEU A 509 -13.74 -24.20 30.90
C LEU A 509 -15.08 -24.88 30.73
N LYS A 510 -15.44 -25.23 29.50
CA LYS A 510 -16.67 -25.97 29.20
C LYS A 510 -16.64 -27.37 29.80
N GLU A 511 -15.48 -28.01 29.86
CA GLU A 511 -15.32 -29.32 30.50
C GLU A 511 -15.41 -29.20 32.03
N GLU A 512 -14.80 -28.18 32.63
CA GLU A 512 -14.94 -27.90 34.07
C GLU A 512 -16.39 -27.57 34.43
N LEU A 513 -17.11 -26.77 33.63
CA LEU A 513 -18.53 -26.45 33.83
C LEU A 513 -19.40 -27.71 33.79
N LYS A 514 -19.19 -28.60 32.82
CA LYS A 514 -19.87 -29.92 32.77
C LYS A 514 -19.57 -30.76 34.01
N SER A 515 -18.35 -30.68 34.55
CA SER A 515 -17.94 -31.36 35.78
C SER A 515 -18.56 -30.78 37.06
N VAL A 516 -18.94 -29.50 37.01
CA VAL A 516 -19.71 -28.81 38.06
C VAL A 516 -21.17 -29.27 37.97
N GLU A 517 -21.79 -29.20 36.78
CA GLU A 517 -23.18 -29.63 36.55
C GLU A 517 -23.44 -31.10 36.92
N ALA A 518 -22.44 -31.97 36.78
CA ALA A 518 -22.54 -33.41 37.09
C ALA A 518 -22.44 -33.76 38.60
N ALA A 519 -22.27 -32.78 39.51
CA ALA A 519 -22.14 -33.07 40.94
C ALA A 519 -23.52 -33.32 41.61
N GLU A 520 -23.60 -34.26 42.56
CA GLU A 520 -24.88 -34.67 43.18
C GLU A 520 -25.29 -33.81 44.40
N SER A 521 -24.47 -32.84 44.86
CA SER A 521 -24.71 -32.05 46.08
C SER A 521 -24.41 -30.56 45.91
N GLU A 522 -25.37 -29.71 46.27
CA GLU A 522 -25.36 -28.24 46.11
C GLU A 522 -24.18 -27.53 46.82
N GLU A 523 -23.65 -28.11 47.91
CA GLU A 523 -22.43 -27.59 48.57
C GLU A 523 -21.15 -27.90 47.79
N VAL A 524 -21.11 -29.04 47.11
CA VAL A 524 -19.98 -29.46 46.27
C VAL A 524 -19.95 -28.63 44.98
N HIS A 525 -21.12 -28.28 44.43
CA HIS A 525 -21.28 -27.34 43.32
C HIS A 525 -20.65 -25.99 43.63
N LYS A 526 -21.02 -25.38 44.77
CA LYS A 526 -20.51 -24.06 45.20
C LYS A 526 -19.00 -24.06 45.38
N LYS A 527 -18.45 -25.14 45.95
CA LYS A 527 -17.01 -25.27 46.19
C LYS A 527 -16.21 -25.44 44.89
N LYS A 528 -16.67 -26.29 43.97
CA LYS A 528 -16.01 -26.47 42.66
C LYS A 528 -16.10 -25.22 41.79
N ALA A 529 -17.25 -24.55 41.78
CA ALA A 529 -17.42 -23.31 41.02
C ALA A 529 -16.52 -22.18 41.56
N ALA A 530 -16.40 -22.05 42.89
CA ALA A 530 -15.47 -21.09 43.50
C ALA A 530 -13.99 -21.43 43.25
N GLU A 531 -13.64 -22.71 43.17
CA GLU A 531 -12.28 -23.16 42.84
C GLU A 531 -11.94 -22.94 41.35
N ALA A 532 -12.90 -23.13 40.45
CA ALA A 532 -12.79 -22.78 39.04
C ALA A 532 -12.59 -21.27 38.84
N LEU A 533 -13.43 -20.43 39.48
CA LEU A 533 -13.26 -18.97 39.46
C LEU A 533 -11.87 -18.52 39.95
N ARG A 534 -11.37 -19.09 41.05
CA ARG A 534 -10.00 -18.80 41.54
C ARG A 534 -8.89 -19.29 40.62
N ARG A 535 -9.15 -20.20 39.68
CA ARG A 535 -8.20 -20.61 38.64
C ARG A 535 -8.26 -19.66 37.46
N ILE A 536 -9.47 -19.24 37.06
CA ILE A 536 -9.69 -18.21 36.03
C ILE A 536 -9.05 -16.88 36.43
N GLU A 537 -9.21 -16.43 37.68
CA GLU A 537 -8.55 -15.22 38.21
C GLU A 537 -7.01 -15.32 38.19
N ARG A 538 -6.47 -16.56 38.24
CA ARG A 538 -5.03 -16.82 38.07
C ARG A 538 -4.61 -16.93 36.61
N TRP A 539 -5.55 -17.10 35.69
CA TRP A 539 -5.34 -17.08 34.25
C TRP A 539 -5.39 -15.65 33.73
N ASN A 540 -4.52 -14.78 34.24
CA ASN A 540 -4.34 -13.49 33.60
C ASN A 540 -3.68 -13.76 32.23
N LEU A 541 -4.36 -13.43 31.14
CA LEU A 541 -3.90 -13.66 29.75
C LEU A 541 -2.54 -12.98 29.44
N PHE A 542 -2.00 -12.22 30.39
CA PHE A 542 -0.79 -11.40 30.29
C PHE A 542 0.23 -11.62 31.43
N SER A 543 0.07 -12.63 32.32
CA SER A 543 0.88 -12.72 33.56
C SER A 543 2.17 -13.56 33.53
N ASP A 544 2.56 -14.21 32.43
CA ASP A 544 3.84 -14.94 32.37
C ASP A 544 5.06 -14.01 32.17
N ALA A 545 5.10 -12.92 32.95
CA ALA A 545 6.23 -12.00 33.05
C ALA A 545 6.90 -12.02 34.45
N HIS A 546 6.59 -13.01 35.30
CA HIS A 546 7.07 -13.03 36.70
C HIS A 546 8.46 -13.65 36.94
N GLN A 547 9.29 -13.87 35.92
CA GLN A 547 10.68 -14.32 36.09
C GLN A 547 11.75 -13.37 35.50
N MET A 548 11.42 -12.09 35.30
CA MET A 548 12.43 -11.05 35.11
C MET A 548 12.26 -9.95 36.15
N GLN A 549 13.42 -9.48 36.62
CA GLN A 549 13.75 -8.42 37.59
C GLN A 549 12.76 -7.24 37.73
N PRO A 550 12.80 -6.48 38.86
CA PRO A 550 11.65 -5.79 39.42
C PRO A 550 11.05 -4.83 38.40
N ILE A 551 9.89 -5.23 37.87
CA ILE A 551 9.08 -4.44 36.96
C ILE A 551 8.66 -3.19 37.74
N ARG A 552 9.15 -2.01 37.33
CA ARG A 552 8.53 -0.74 37.72
C ARG A 552 7.05 -0.84 37.33
N ASN A 553 6.13 -0.52 38.25
CA ASN A 553 4.68 -0.54 38.01
C ASN A 553 4.33 0.25 36.74
N TYR A 554 4.18 -0.43 35.60
CA TYR A 554 3.67 0.16 34.37
C TYR A 554 2.15 0.03 34.40
N SER A 555 1.42 1.14 34.33
CA SER A 555 -0.04 1.14 34.39
C SER A 555 -0.64 0.68 33.06
N VAL A 556 -1.80 0.01 33.11
CA VAL A 556 -2.58 -0.42 31.93
C VAL A 556 -2.87 0.77 30.99
N ALA A 557 -3.06 1.97 31.54
CA ALA A 557 -3.27 3.18 30.76
C ALA A 557 -2.05 3.57 29.91
N ARG A 558 -0.84 3.35 30.44
CA ARG A 558 0.42 3.63 29.73
C ARG A 558 0.66 2.62 28.60
N ASP A 559 0.41 1.35 28.87
CA ASP A 559 0.47 0.29 27.85
C ASP A 559 -0.58 0.51 26.74
N TRP A 560 -1.81 0.90 27.10
CA TRP A 560 -2.86 1.26 26.13
C TRP A 560 -2.47 2.47 25.26
N PHE A 561 -1.87 3.50 25.87
CA PHE A 561 -1.36 4.66 25.14
C PHE A 561 -0.29 4.25 24.11
N LEU A 562 0.68 3.44 24.51
CA LEU A 562 1.76 2.98 23.63
C LEU A 562 1.28 2.03 22.54
N ALA A 563 0.32 1.15 22.83
CA ALA A 563 -0.29 0.31 21.82
C ALA A 563 -0.98 1.14 20.73
N ASN A 564 -1.75 2.16 21.13
CA ASN A 564 -2.39 3.07 20.18
C ASN A 564 -1.38 3.92 19.40
N LEU A 565 -0.33 4.40 20.06
CA LEU A 565 0.76 5.11 19.40
C LEU A 565 1.47 4.22 18.37
N GLY A 566 1.79 2.97 18.73
CA GLY A 566 2.34 1.97 17.84
C GLY A 566 1.45 1.73 16.62
N ALA A 567 0.13 1.66 16.81
CA ALA A 567 -0.84 1.52 15.72
C ALA A 567 -0.86 2.75 14.78
N VAL A 568 -0.75 3.96 15.30
CA VAL A 568 -0.64 5.20 14.50
C VAL A 568 0.66 5.21 13.68
N LEU A 569 1.77 4.81 14.28
CA LEU A 569 3.08 4.78 13.61
C LEU A 569 3.15 3.67 12.56
N TRP A 570 2.60 2.50 12.83
CA TRP A 570 2.40 1.44 11.84
C TRP A 570 1.53 1.91 10.67
N SER A 571 0.43 2.63 10.94
CA SER A 571 -0.39 3.25 9.90
C SER A 571 0.42 4.26 9.06
N SER A 572 1.33 5.04 9.67
CA SER A 572 2.23 5.94 8.92
C SER A 572 3.14 5.18 7.96
N MET A 573 3.69 4.04 8.39
CA MET A 573 4.55 3.20 7.55
C MET A 573 3.76 2.68 6.34
N LYS A 574 2.54 2.20 6.57
CA LYS A 574 1.67 1.63 5.53
C LYS A 574 1.07 2.66 4.56
N HIS A 575 0.64 3.82 5.06
CA HIS A 575 -0.11 4.81 4.26
C HIS A 575 0.75 5.95 3.70
N VAL A 576 1.84 6.31 4.36
CA VAL A 576 2.70 7.43 3.95
C VAL A 576 3.98 6.92 3.31
N VAL A 577 4.65 5.94 3.95
CA VAL A 577 5.97 5.48 3.50
C VAL A 577 5.86 4.42 2.40
N THR A 578 5.08 3.35 2.57
CA THR A 578 4.91 2.28 1.57
C THR A 578 3.44 2.07 1.19
N PRO A 579 2.78 3.09 0.59
CA PRO A 579 1.40 2.95 0.15
C PRO A 579 1.24 1.82 -0.85
N SER A 580 0.08 1.15 -0.81
CA SER A 580 -0.32 0.19 -1.85
C SER A 580 -0.39 0.86 -3.22
N THR A 581 -0.12 0.11 -4.28
CA THR A 581 -0.24 0.61 -5.66
C THR A 581 -1.55 0.15 -6.31
N ALA A 582 -1.96 0.76 -7.41
CA ALA A 582 -3.02 0.23 -8.26
C ALA A 582 -2.62 -1.15 -8.83
N ASP A 583 -3.60 -1.97 -9.19
CA ASP A 583 -3.37 -3.19 -9.96
C ASP A 583 -2.91 -2.86 -11.38
N GLY A 584 -1.81 -3.50 -11.78
CA GLY A 584 -1.05 -3.21 -12.99
C GLY A 584 0.44 -3.44 -12.81
N ALA A 585 1.19 -3.40 -13.92
CA ALA A 585 2.64 -3.26 -13.91
C ALA A 585 3.02 -1.86 -14.38
N PHE A 586 3.84 -1.20 -13.57
CA PHE A 586 4.33 0.14 -13.85
C PHE A 586 5.83 0.07 -14.06
N HIS A 587 6.28 0.34 -15.27
CA HIS A 587 7.69 0.25 -15.63
C HIS A 587 8.35 1.62 -15.66
N TYR A 588 9.65 1.66 -15.44
CA TYR A 588 10.44 2.88 -15.60
C TYR A 588 10.69 3.16 -17.08
N TYR A 589 10.36 4.37 -17.53
CA TYR A 589 10.66 4.88 -18.87
C TYR A 589 11.60 6.09 -18.78
N GLU A 590 12.52 6.23 -19.72
CA GLU A 590 13.45 7.38 -19.75
C GLU A 590 12.76 8.70 -20.07
N LYS A 591 11.70 8.64 -20.90
CA LYS A 591 10.95 9.80 -21.37
C LYS A 591 9.45 9.61 -21.11
N LEU A 592 8.81 10.64 -20.56
CA LEU A 592 7.35 10.72 -20.43
C LEU A 592 6.84 11.71 -21.47
N HIS A 593 5.94 11.28 -22.35
CA HIS A 593 5.31 12.13 -23.36
C HIS A 593 3.82 12.32 -23.04
N PHE A 594 3.49 13.46 -22.44
CA PHE A 594 2.11 13.84 -22.13
C PHE A 594 1.42 14.39 -23.39
N GLN A 595 0.35 13.72 -23.84
CA GLN A 595 -0.48 14.14 -24.96
C GLN A 595 -1.80 14.71 -24.44
N ILE A 596 -1.90 16.04 -24.36
CA ILE A 596 -3.04 16.74 -23.76
C ILE A 596 -4.05 17.09 -24.86
N TYR A 597 -5.23 16.46 -24.80
CA TYR A 597 -6.37 16.70 -25.66
C TYR A 597 -7.40 17.57 -24.91
N ILE A 598 -7.45 18.86 -25.24
CA ILE A 598 -8.42 19.79 -24.67
C ILE A 598 -9.69 19.74 -25.51
N ILE A 599 -10.79 19.26 -24.92
CA ILE A 599 -12.06 19.00 -25.60
C ILE A 599 -13.09 20.04 -25.14
N THR A 600 -13.70 20.72 -26.11
CA THR A 600 -14.68 21.80 -25.90
C THR A 600 -15.95 21.51 -26.71
N GLN A 601 -17.10 22.07 -26.32
CA GLN A 601 -18.34 21.88 -27.11
C GLN A 601 -18.24 22.55 -28.48
N GLU A 602 -17.86 23.83 -28.48
CA GLU A 602 -17.72 24.65 -29.69
C GLU A 602 -16.26 25.00 -29.95
N ARG A 603 -15.94 25.32 -31.21
CA ARG A 603 -14.60 25.69 -31.62
C ARG A 603 -14.20 27.05 -31.04
N ILE A 604 -13.26 27.04 -30.10
CA ILE A 604 -12.66 28.26 -29.55
C ILE A 604 -11.61 28.82 -30.54
N LYS A 605 -11.84 30.03 -31.05
CA LYS A 605 -10.96 30.68 -32.05
C LYS A 605 -9.66 31.24 -31.46
N HIS A 606 -9.68 31.69 -30.21
CA HIS A 606 -8.52 32.26 -29.53
C HIS A 606 -8.10 31.39 -28.35
N LYS A 607 -6.83 30.97 -28.33
CA LYS A 607 -6.29 30.11 -27.26
C LYS A 607 -6.40 30.74 -25.86
N GLU A 608 -6.45 32.06 -25.78
CA GLU A 608 -6.60 32.84 -24.54
C GLU A 608 -7.98 32.67 -23.88
N LEU A 609 -8.99 32.22 -24.62
CA LEU A 609 -10.34 32.00 -24.11
C LEU A 609 -10.53 30.61 -23.47
N ILE A 610 -9.53 29.73 -23.55
CA ILE A 610 -9.60 28.42 -22.92
C ILE A 610 -9.47 28.63 -21.40
N PRO A 611 -10.43 28.16 -20.57
CA PRO A 611 -10.40 28.34 -19.12
C PRO A 611 -9.39 27.41 -18.43
N LEU A 612 -8.22 27.18 -19.02
CA LEU A 612 -7.18 26.27 -18.54
C LEU A 612 -5.80 26.92 -18.69
N ASP A 613 -5.07 27.03 -17.59
CA ASP A 613 -3.67 27.47 -17.63
C ASP A 613 -2.76 26.31 -18.04
N ILE A 614 -2.42 26.26 -19.32
CA ILE A 614 -1.57 25.21 -19.89
C ILE A 614 -0.14 25.28 -19.32
N GLY A 615 0.34 26.47 -18.93
CA GLY A 615 1.66 26.62 -18.34
C GLY A 615 1.73 25.93 -16.98
N LEU A 616 0.76 26.25 -16.12
CA LEU A 616 0.61 25.63 -14.80
C LEU A 616 0.38 24.12 -14.90
N LEU A 617 -0.46 23.67 -15.85
CA LEU A 617 -0.69 22.24 -16.07
C LEU A 617 0.60 21.50 -16.47
N LYS A 618 1.44 22.09 -17.32
CA LYS A 618 2.72 21.46 -17.68
C LYS A 618 3.64 21.36 -16.47
N GLU A 619 3.75 22.42 -15.68
CA GLU A 619 4.55 22.46 -14.46
C GLU A 619 4.06 21.41 -13.44
N SER A 620 2.75 21.30 -13.23
CA SER A 620 2.18 20.35 -12.29
C SER A 620 2.39 18.90 -12.72
N LEU A 621 2.23 18.59 -14.01
CA LEU A 621 2.48 17.26 -14.57
C LEU A 621 3.98 16.90 -14.56
N ALA A 622 4.87 17.89 -14.66
CA ALA A 622 6.32 17.65 -14.54
C ALA A 622 6.69 17.08 -13.17
N GLY A 623 5.95 17.43 -12.12
CA GLY A 623 6.17 16.95 -10.75
C GLY A 623 5.94 15.45 -10.56
N VAL A 624 5.22 14.78 -11.48
CA VAL A 624 5.00 13.33 -11.45
C VAL A 624 6.25 12.56 -11.92
N ALA A 625 7.12 13.19 -12.72
CA ALA A 625 8.33 12.57 -13.20
C ALA A 625 9.37 12.47 -12.07
N ILE A 626 10.03 11.31 -11.94
CA ILE A 626 11.13 11.17 -10.98
C ILE A 626 12.36 11.96 -11.48
N PRO A 627 13.23 12.45 -10.58
CA PRO A 627 14.41 13.21 -10.97
C PRO A 627 15.26 12.46 -12.02
N GLY A 628 15.50 13.08 -13.18
CA GLY A 628 16.28 12.48 -14.27
C GLY A 628 15.46 11.91 -15.43
N GLN A 629 14.14 11.71 -15.28
CA GLN A 629 13.25 11.46 -16.41
C GLN A 629 13.05 12.72 -17.24
N LYS A 630 12.94 12.56 -18.56
CA LYS A 630 12.70 13.68 -19.48
C LYS A 630 11.21 13.79 -19.79
N VAL A 631 10.64 14.98 -19.65
CA VAL A 631 9.23 15.22 -19.93
C VAL A 631 9.05 15.95 -21.26
N GLN A 632 8.11 15.48 -22.08
CA GLN A 632 7.70 16.09 -23.34
C GLN A 632 6.18 16.30 -23.36
N TYR A 633 5.73 17.32 -24.09
CA TYR A 633 4.31 17.68 -24.15
C TYR A 633 3.85 17.89 -25.58
N SER A 634 2.68 17.34 -25.91
CA SER A 634 1.89 17.75 -27.07
C SER A 634 0.52 18.22 -26.60
N VAL A 635 0.04 19.33 -27.15
CA VAL A 635 -1.27 19.90 -26.78
C VAL A 635 -2.10 20.07 -28.04
N LYS A 636 -3.28 19.44 -28.07
CA LYS A 636 -4.25 19.50 -29.16
C LYS A 636 -5.58 19.98 -28.61
N THR A 637 -6.21 20.93 -29.29
CA THR A 637 -7.56 21.40 -28.96
C THR A 637 -8.54 20.82 -29.96
N LEU A 638 -9.58 20.16 -29.47
CA LEU A 638 -10.63 19.52 -30.24
C LEU A 638 -11.99 20.11 -29.83
N ALA A 639 -12.90 20.21 -30.79
CA ALA A 639 -14.27 20.65 -30.57
C ALA A 639 -15.23 19.50 -30.91
N LEU A 640 -16.18 19.20 -30.02
CA LEU A 640 -17.21 18.18 -30.24
C LEU A 640 -18.05 18.48 -31.49
N SER A 641 -18.27 19.76 -31.78
CA SER A 641 -18.96 20.20 -33.01
C SER A 641 -18.23 19.90 -34.33
N GLU A 642 -16.91 19.68 -34.30
CA GLU A 642 -16.11 19.42 -35.51
C GLU A 642 -15.81 17.93 -35.72
N ASP A 643 -15.83 17.13 -34.64
CA ASP A 643 -15.55 15.69 -34.67
C ASP A 643 -16.79 14.88 -34.24
N ALA A 644 -17.49 14.34 -35.25
CA ALA A 644 -18.69 13.54 -35.04
C ALA A 644 -18.42 12.26 -34.22
N ALA A 645 -17.22 11.68 -34.32
CA ALA A 645 -16.86 10.47 -33.58
C ALA A 645 -16.63 10.79 -32.10
N LEU A 646 -15.87 11.85 -31.81
CA LEU A 646 -15.68 12.32 -30.44
C LEU A 646 -16.99 12.77 -29.79
N SER A 647 -17.86 13.46 -30.55
CA SER A 647 -19.19 13.83 -30.10
C SER A 647 -20.07 12.61 -29.79
N MET A 648 -19.97 11.55 -30.60
CA MET A 648 -20.67 10.29 -30.34
C MET A 648 -20.14 9.64 -29.04
N ALA A 649 -18.81 9.53 -28.88
CA ALA A 649 -18.19 8.98 -27.68
C ALA A 649 -18.64 9.71 -26.40
N PHE A 650 -18.65 11.05 -26.44
CA PHE A 650 -19.10 11.88 -25.32
C PHE A 650 -20.60 11.69 -25.03
N SER A 651 -21.45 11.70 -26.06
CA SER A 651 -22.89 11.54 -25.88
C SER A 651 -23.28 10.15 -25.39
N VAL A 652 -22.60 9.10 -25.87
CA VAL A 652 -22.88 7.69 -25.50
C VAL A 652 -22.39 7.36 -24.10
N SER A 653 -21.33 8.02 -23.60
CA SER A 653 -20.81 7.83 -22.24
C SER A 653 -21.54 8.67 -21.18
N ARG A 654 -22.26 9.73 -21.56
CA ARG A 654 -22.99 10.58 -20.61
C ARG A 654 -24.16 9.85 -19.95
N ARG A 655 -24.23 9.91 -18.63
CA ARG A 655 -25.26 9.31 -17.77
C ARG A 655 -25.73 10.31 -16.72
N ALA A 656 -26.87 10.02 -16.10
CA ALA A 656 -27.40 10.76 -14.96
C ALA A 656 -27.74 9.77 -13.84
N ALA A 657 -27.33 10.06 -12.61
CA ALA A 657 -27.67 9.25 -11.44
C ALA A 657 -28.16 10.13 -10.29
N VAL A 658 -29.11 9.61 -9.52
CA VAL A 658 -29.52 10.21 -8.25
C VAL A 658 -28.65 9.61 -7.16
N VAL A 659 -27.75 10.41 -6.58
CA VAL A 659 -26.85 9.99 -5.52
C VAL A 659 -27.40 10.48 -4.17
N PRO A 660 -27.64 9.58 -3.20
CA PRO A 660 -27.96 9.99 -1.85
C PRO A 660 -26.69 10.54 -1.17
N VAL A 661 -26.82 11.70 -0.55
CA VAL A 661 -25.76 12.37 0.22
C VAL A 661 -26.28 12.56 1.65
N LEU A 662 -25.54 12.05 2.63
CA LEU A 662 -25.79 12.40 4.02
C LEU A 662 -25.10 13.73 4.31
N LEU A 663 -25.88 14.72 4.71
CA LEU A 663 -25.35 15.99 5.18
C LEU A 663 -24.82 15.82 6.61
N VAL A 664 -23.91 16.72 6.99
CA VAL A 664 -23.24 16.66 8.30
C VAL A 664 -24.21 16.77 9.49
N ASN A 665 -25.39 17.37 9.27
CA ASN A 665 -26.47 17.44 10.26
C ASN A 665 -27.27 16.13 10.39
N GLY A 666 -26.84 15.04 9.73
CA GLY A 666 -27.52 13.75 9.74
C GLY A 666 -28.75 13.67 8.83
N THR A 667 -29.02 14.71 8.04
CA THR A 667 -30.15 14.69 7.09
C THR A 667 -29.75 14.11 5.74
N HIS A 668 -30.63 13.32 5.14
CA HIS A 668 -30.42 12.80 3.80
C HIS A 668 -30.88 13.80 2.74
N ARG A 669 -30.01 14.08 1.78
CA ARG A 669 -30.32 14.87 0.58
C ARG A 669 -30.01 14.05 -0.66
N THR A 670 -30.92 14.04 -1.63
CA THR A 670 -30.63 13.48 -2.95
C THR A 670 -30.04 14.55 -3.85
N SER A 671 -29.00 14.19 -4.60
CA SER A 671 -28.36 15.04 -5.60
C SER A 671 -28.37 14.32 -6.94
N THR A 672 -29.00 14.92 -7.94
CA THR A 672 -28.90 14.46 -9.34
C THR A 672 -27.55 14.87 -9.89
N ARG A 673 -26.74 13.89 -10.31
CA ARG A 673 -25.40 14.10 -10.85
C ARG A 673 -25.35 13.62 -12.29
N LEU A 674 -24.82 14.47 -13.17
CA LEU A 674 -24.42 14.08 -14.50
C LEU A 674 -22.99 13.57 -14.46
N TYR A 675 -22.73 12.46 -15.14
CA TYR A 675 -21.39 11.91 -15.18
C TYR A 675 -21.08 11.26 -16.54
N LEU A 676 -19.79 11.16 -16.85
CA LEU A 676 -19.29 10.31 -17.92
C LEU A 676 -18.95 8.95 -17.34
N ASP A 677 -19.47 7.90 -17.97
CA ASP A 677 -19.06 6.53 -17.74
C ASP A 677 -17.68 6.33 -18.39
N SER A 678 -16.67 6.16 -17.55
CA SER A 678 -15.28 6.11 -17.99
C SER A 678 -14.97 4.90 -18.87
N LEU A 679 -15.55 3.73 -18.59
CA LEU A 679 -15.31 2.50 -19.33
C LEU A 679 -15.95 2.55 -20.71
N ILE A 680 -17.20 3.05 -20.78
CA ILE A 680 -17.88 3.25 -22.07
C ILE A 680 -17.13 4.29 -22.90
N LEU A 681 -16.69 5.40 -22.28
CA LEU A 681 -15.92 6.43 -22.99
C LEU A 681 -14.62 5.87 -23.57
N GLN A 682 -13.88 5.10 -22.76
CA GLN A 682 -12.63 4.44 -23.17
C GLN A 682 -12.84 3.55 -24.39
N ASP A 683 -13.83 2.65 -24.31
CA ASP A 683 -14.17 1.73 -25.39
C ASP A 683 -14.49 2.47 -26.69
N GLN A 684 -15.30 3.53 -26.61
CA GLN A 684 -15.63 4.34 -27.78
C GLN A 684 -14.40 5.03 -28.37
N LEU A 685 -13.55 5.67 -27.55
CA LEU A 685 -12.33 6.33 -28.02
C LEU A 685 -11.36 5.35 -28.70
N HIS A 686 -11.30 4.10 -28.25
CA HIS A 686 -10.50 3.05 -28.89
C HIS A 686 -11.01 2.63 -30.26
N HIS A 687 -12.31 2.43 -30.38
CA HIS A 687 -12.92 2.11 -31.67
C HIS A 687 -12.63 3.20 -32.72
N PHE A 688 -12.52 4.46 -32.30
CA PHE A 688 -12.19 5.57 -33.18
C PHE A 688 -10.69 5.74 -33.46
N SER A 689 -9.82 5.42 -32.48
CA SER A 689 -8.37 5.46 -32.66
C SER A 689 -7.82 4.30 -33.51
N GLY A 690 -8.66 3.31 -33.86
CA GLY A 690 -8.33 2.08 -34.60
C GLY A 690 -7.72 2.24 -36.01
N SER A 691 -7.40 3.46 -36.46
CA SER A 691 -6.54 3.71 -37.62
C SER A 691 -5.13 4.24 -37.28
N ALA A 692 -4.83 4.51 -36.00
CA ALA A 692 -3.55 5.00 -35.49
C ALA A 692 -2.87 4.06 -34.48
N SER A 693 -3.57 3.05 -33.96
CA SER A 693 -3.05 2.08 -32.96
C SER A 693 -2.83 0.66 -33.50
N SER A 694 -2.73 0.49 -34.82
CA SER A 694 -2.18 -0.73 -35.44
C SER A 694 -0.68 -0.52 -35.74
N GLY A 695 0.13 -0.36 -34.70
CA GLY A 695 1.54 0.01 -34.88
C GLY A 695 2.43 -0.01 -33.65
N GLY A 696 1.95 -0.54 -32.51
CA GLY A 696 2.82 -0.94 -31.42
C GLY A 696 3.26 -2.39 -31.62
N GLN A 697 3.96 -2.71 -32.71
CA GLN A 697 4.94 -3.80 -32.60
C GLN A 697 5.83 -3.36 -31.44
N THR A 698 5.81 -4.14 -30.37
CA THR A 698 6.72 -4.01 -29.23
C THR A 698 8.15 -4.19 -29.74
N THR A 699 8.70 -3.15 -30.37
CA THR A 699 10.12 -2.91 -30.31
C THR A 699 10.40 -2.74 -28.82
N ASN A 700 11.22 -3.60 -28.24
CA ASN A 700 11.65 -3.62 -26.84
C ASN A 700 12.25 -2.29 -26.32
N ASP A 701 12.14 -1.17 -27.03
CA ASP A 701 12.62 0.13 -26.57
C ASP A 701 11.63 0.73 -25.58
N ARG A 702 11.81 0.40 -24.29
CA ARG A 702 11.20 1.06 -23.11
C ARG A 702 11.69 2.51 -22.94
N SER A 703 11.76 3.26 -24.04
CA SER A 703 12.39 4.57 -24.11
C SER A 703 11.42 5.72 -23.87
N VAL A 704 10.14 5.55 -24.24
CA VAL A 704 9.10 6.58 -24.13
C VAL A 704 7.79 5.95 -23.65
N LEU A 705 7.20 6.52 -22.59
CA LEU A 705 5.80 6.28 -22.21
C LEU A 705 4.92 7.40 -22.79
N GLU A 706 3.93 7.03 -23.58
CA GLU A 706 2.90 7.97 -24.06
C GLU A 706 1.74 8.01 -23.06
N VAL A 707 1.40 9.21 -22.59
CA VAL A 707 0.33 9.43 -21.60
C VAL A 707 -0.73 10.33 -22.22
N PRO A 708 -1.81 9.78 -22.81
CA PRO A 708 -2.89 10.57 -23.37
C PRO A 708 -3.85 11.06 -22.27
N ILE A 709 -4.07 12.37 -22.22
CA ILE A 709 -4.91 13.06 -21.24
C ILE A 709 -6.06 13.74 -21.99
N PHE A 710 -7.28 13.23 -21.82
CA PHE A 710 -8.51 13.78 -22.39
C PHE A 710 -9.18 14.71 -21.39
N TRP A 711 -9.15 16.01 -21.66
CA TRP A 711 -9.64 17.05 -20.79
C TRP A 711 -10.94 17.65 -21.35
N PHE A 712 -12.08 17.27 -20.80
CA PHE A 712 -13.41 17.74 -21.21
C PHE A 712 -13.78 19.01 -20.46
N ILE A 713 -13.97 20.12 -21.18
CA ILE A 713 -14.45 21.39 -20.63
C ILE A 713 -15.94 21.50 -20.93
N GLN A 714 -16.74 21.52 -19.86
CA GLN A 714 -18.19 21.63 -19.91
C GLN A 714 -18.65 22.96 -19.29
N GLU A 715 -19.40 23.73 -20.06
CA GLU A 715 -20.10 24.91 -19.55
C GLU A 715 -21.51 24.52 -19.05
N GLY A 716 -21.93 25.10 -17.92
CA GLY A 716 -23.27 24.93 -17.36
C GLY A 716 -23.33 23.93 -16.19
N GLU A 717 -23.96 22.78 -16.40
CA GLU A 717 -24.19 21.78 -15.35
C GLU A 717 -22.89 21.06 -14.96
N ALA A 718 -22.76 20.70 -13.67
CA ALA A 718 -21.64 19.92 -13.17
C ALA A 718 -21.62 18.54 -13.80
N LEU A 719 -20.49 18.22 -14.44
CA LEU A 719 -20.18 16.93 -15.00
C LEU A 719 -19.06 16.28 -14.17
N LEU A 720 -19.28 15.02 -13.80
CA LEU A 720 -18.31 14.19 -13.07
C LEU A 720 -17.91 12.97 -13.90
N ILE A 721 -17.00 12.17 -13.37
CA ILE A 721 -16.64 10.84 -13.87
C ILE A 721 -17.13 9.83 -12.85
N ASP A 722 -17.81 8.78 -13.31
CA ASP A 722 -18.32 7.68 -12.48
C ASP A 722 -19.02 8.16 -11.18
N LYS A 723 -19.84 9.20 -11.31
CA LYS A 723 -20.67 9.83 -10.25
C LYS A 723 -19.93 10.62 -9.16
N HIS A 724 -18.63 10.39 -8.94
CA HIS A 724 -17.91 10.89 -7.75
C HIS A 724 -16.57 11.57 -8.04
N GLN A 725 -15.97 11.32 -9.20
CA GLN A 725 -14.60 11.74 -9.50
C GLN A 725 -14.59 12.91 -10.49
N VAL A 726 -13.50 13.69 -10.49
CA VAL A 726 -13.28 14.77 -11.45
C VAL A 726 -12.21 14.41 -12.47
N ALA A 727 -11.27 13.56 -12.07
CA ALA A 727 -10.30 12.93 -12.94
C ALA A 727 -10.24 11.43 -12.62
N LYS A 728 -9.96 10.60 -13.63
CA LYS A 728 -9.80 9.16 -13.48
C LYS A 728 -8.67 8.63 -14.36
N ALA A 729 -7.83 7.79 -13.76
CA ALA A 729 -6.85 6.98 -14.46
C ALA A 729 -7.52 5.74 -15.04
N LEU A 730 -7.28 5.48 -16.33
CA LEU A 730 -7.61 4.23 -17.00
C LEU A 730 -6.30 3.55 -17.42
N PRO A 731 -6.32 2.25 -17.78
CA PRO A 731 -5.09 1.52 -18.12
C PRO A 731 -4.20 2.16 -19.20
N ASP A 732 -4.78 2.90 -20.14
CA ASP A 732 -4.07 3.46 -21.31
C ASP A 732 -4.36 4.96 -21.56
N MET A 733 -5.15 5.61 -20.71
CA MET A 733 -5.47 7.03 -20.84
C MET A 733 -5.90 7.64 -19.50
N VAL A 734 -5.90 8.97 -19.44
CA VAL A 734 -6.44 9.74 -18.30
C VAL A 734 -7.59 10.60 -18.79
N VAL A 735 -8.71 10.59 -18.07
CA VAL A 735 -9.88 11.43 -18.38
C VAL A 735 -10.05 12.45 -17.26
N VAL A 736 -10.20 13.72 -17.63
CA VAL A 736 -10.44 14.85 -16.73
C VAL A 736 -11.68 15.60 -17.19
N VAL A 737 -12.53 15.99 -16.26
CA VAL A 737 -13.71 16.83 -16.53
C VAL A 737 -13.59 18.14 -15.76
N GLN A 738 -13.75 19.25 -16.46
CA GLN A 738 -13.79 20.59 -15.90
C GLN A 738 -15.18 21.19 -16.10
N SER A 739 -15.80 21.67 -15.02
CA SER A 739 -17.14 22.27 -15.04
C SER A 739 -17.08 23.72 -14.53
N SER A 740 -18.01 24.59 -14.93
CA SER A 740 -18.00 26.01 -14.51
C SER A 740 -18.22 26.27 -13.01
N GLN A 741 -18.53 25.24 -12.21
CA GLN A 741 -18.90 25.38 -10.80
C GLN A 741 -17.67 25.38 -9.89
N ALA A 742 -17.37 26.52 -9.27
CA ALA A 742 -16.20 26.68 -8.40
C ALA A 742 -16.39 26.21 -6.94
N ALA A 743 -17.62 25.80 -6.57
CA ALA A 743 -17.94 25.32 -5.24
C ALA A 743 -18.97 24.19 -5.31
N TRP A 744 -18.49 22.96 -5.17
CA TRP A 744 -19.31 21.76 -5.15
C TRP A 744 -19.20 21.04 -3.81
N ALA A 745 -20.33 20.80 -3.13
CA ALA A 745 -20.32 20.09 -1.85
C ALA A 745 -19.95 18.62 -2.04
N SER A 746 -18.78 18.24 -1.52
CA SER A 746 -18.29 16.87 -1.57
C SER A 746 -19.04 15.95 -0.59
N HIS A 747 -18.71 14.66 -0.65
CA HIS A 747 -19.18 13.66 0.31
C HIS A 747 -18.33 13.60 1.59
N LEU A 748 -17.29 14.43 1.67
CA LEU A 748 -16.35 14.50 2.78
C LEU A 748 -16.70 15.67 3.69
N GLN A 749 -16.40 15.49 4.97
CA GLN A 749 -16.54 16.51 5.99
C GLN A 749 -15.21 16.75 6.69
N CYS A 750 -15.06 17.97 7.16
CA CYS A 750 -13.99 18.42 8.05
C CYS A 750 -14.63 19.23 9.17
N ASN A 751 -14.43 18.81 10.42
CA ASN A 751 -14.89 19.51 11.62
C ASN A 751 -16.36 19.93 11.54
N ARG A 752 -17.20 18.99 11.11
CA ARG A 752 -18.65 19.14 10.90
C ARG A 752 -19.08 20.05 9.73
N ASN A 753 -18.16 20.44 8.86
CA ASN A 753 -18.45 21.22 7.65
C ASN A 753 -18.15 20.39 6.40
N PRO A 754 -18.97 20.47 5.33
CA PRO A 754 -18.68 19.79 4.08
C PRO A 754 -17.46 20.41 3.40
N ILE A 755 -16.58 19.58 2.83
CA ILE A 755 -15.47 20.05 2.02
C ILE A 755 -16.01 20.46 0.65
N LEU A 756 -15.63 21.65 0.19
CA LEU A 756 -16.03 22.19 -1.12
C LEU A 756 -14.95 21.90 -2.16
N TRP A 757 -15.34 21.29 -3.28
CA TRP A 757 -14.48 21.05 -4.43
C TRP A 757 -14.60 22.18 -5.45
N ASP A 758 -13.49 22.56 -6.06
CA ASP A 758 -13.46 23.46 -7.21
C ASP A 758 -13.47 22.66 -8.52
N LEU A 759 -14.66 22.47 -9.11
CA LEU A 759 -14.79 21.77 -10.41
C LEU A 759 -14.31 22.62 -11.58
N SER A 760 -14.10 23.92 -11.38
CA SER A 760 -13.62 24.83 -12.41
C SER A 760 -12.13 24.69 -12.67
N ARG A 761 -11.37 24.09 -11.73
CA ARG A 761 -9.92 23.91 -11.81
C ARG A 761 -9.48 22.57 -11.21
N PRO A 762 -9.76 21.45 -11.88
CA PRO A 762 -9.45 20.10 -11.37
C PRO A 762 -7.97 19.72 -11.54
N LEU A 763 -7.05 20.65 -11.28
CA LEU A 763 -5.61 20.44 -11.49
C LEU A 763 -5.06 19.34 -10.56
N LYS A 764 -5.44 19.42 -9.29
CA LYS A 764 -5.04 18.47 -8.26
C LYS A 764 -5.50 17.06 -8.58
N ASP A 765 -6.77 16.89 -8.91
CA ASP A 765 -7.34 15.60 -9.31
C ASP A 765 -6.68 15.06 -10.58
N ALA A 766 -6.39 15.94 -11.56
CA ALA A 766 -5.69 15.55 -12.78
C ALA A 766 -4.25 15.06 -12.50
N VAL A 767 -3.50 15.73 -11.63
CA VAL A 767 -2.15 15.28 -11.23
C VAL A 767 -2.22 13.94 -10.49
N ALA A 768 -3.20 13.76 -9.60
CA ALA A 768 -3.41 12.49 -8.91
C ALA A 768 -3.71 11.34 -9.90
N ALA A 769 -4.63 11.55 -10.85
CA ALA A 769 -4.98 10.57 -11.87
C ALA A 769 -3.81 10.26 -12.81
N VAL A 770 -2.98 11.25 -13.16
CA VAL A 770 -1.77 11.01 -13.95
C VAL A 770 -0.73 10.22 -13.17
N ALA A 771 -0.54 10.50 -11.87
CA ALA A 771 0.36 9.73 -11.02
C ALA A 771 -0.12 8.28 -10.81
N GLU A 772 -1.43 8.06 -10.71
CA GLU A 772 -2.03 6.71 -10.72
C GLU A 772 -1.78 5.99 -12.06
N HIS A 773 -1.98 6.67 -13.19
CA HIS A 773 -1.74 6.07 -14.51
C HIS A 773 -0.25 5.74 -14.77
N VAL A 774 0.65 6.66 -14.40
CA VAL A 774 2.09 6.55 -14.68
C VAL A 774 2.78 5.55 -13.75
N ALA A 775 2.35 5.46 -12.49
CA ALA A 775 3.07 4.72 -11.46
C ALA A 775 2.17 3.92 -10.50
N GLY A 776 0.86 3.90 -10.71
CA GLY A 776 -0.06 3.19 -9.82
C GLY A 776 -0.16 3.82 -8.44
N LEU A 777 0.17 5.10 -8.28
CA LEU A 777 0.12 5.75 -6.97
C LEU A 777 -1.34 5.92 -6.52
N MET A 778 -1.69 5.32 -5.39
CA MET A 778 -3.04 5.37 -4.82
C MET A 778 -3.20 6.55 -3.85
N PRO A 779 -4.45 7.01 -3.61
CA PRO A 779 -4.69 8.01 -2.59
C PRO A 779 -4.25 7.56 -1.19
N SER A 780 -3.69 8.48 -0.39
CA SER A 780 -3.05 8.15 0.90
C SER A 780 -3.97 7.45 1.91
N HIS A 781 -5.28 7.55 1.75
CA HIS A 781 -6.25 6.86 2.60
C HIS A 781 -6.54 5.43 2.16
N PHE A 782 -6.17 5.00 0.96
CA PHE A 782 -6.43 3.65 0.46
C PHE A 782 -5.23 2.73 0.66
N THR A 783 -5.49 1.54 1.20
CA THR A 783 -4.53 0.42 1.17
C THR A 783 -5.25 -0.89 0.89
N PHE A 784 -4.53 -1.92 0.46
CA PHE A 784 -5.10 -3.26 0.42
C PHE A 784 -5.11 -3.88 1.83
N SER A 785 -6.18 -4.59 2.17
CA SER A 785 -6.30 -5.37 3.39
C SER A 785 -6.41 -6.84 3.03
N ASN A 786 -5.38 -7.61 3.37
CA ASN A 786 -5.34 -9.05 3.16
C ASN A 786 -6.48 -9.75 3.91
N ALA A 787 -6.76 -9.33 5.15
CA ALA A 787 -7.84 -9.90 5.96
C ALA A 787 -9.23 -9.78 5.32
N HIS A 788 -9.46 -8.71 4.54
CA HIS A 788 -10.74 -8.45 3.87
C HIS A 788 -10.73 -8.81 2.38
N GLU A 789 -9.57 -9.21 1.82
CA GLU A 789 -9.33 -9.38 0.38
C GLU A 789 -9.84 -8.17 -0.44
N ASN A 790 -9.71 -6.96 0.11
CA ASN A 790 -10.29 -5.75 -0.48
C ASN A 790 -9.52 -4.48 -0.07
N ALA A 791 -9.85 -3.37 -0.71
CA ALA A 791 -9.39 -2.04 -0.31
C ALA A 791 -9.95 -1.67 1.08
N ASP A 792 -9.06 -1.18 1.94
CA ASP A 792 -9.33 -0.63 3.25
C ASP A 792 -8.99 0.87 3.27
N GLN A 793 -9.67 1.61 4.14
CA GLN A 793 -9.58 3.06 4.19
C GLN A 793 -9.08 3.53 5.55
N ASP A 794 -8.15 4.49 5.56
CA ASP A 794 -7.65 5.18 6.75
C ASP A 794 -7.41 6.65 6.44
N TRP A 795 -8.28 7.52 6.93
CA TRP A 795 -8.29 8.94 6.59
C TRP A 795 -7.29 9.77 7.42
N LYS A 796 -6.57 9.16 8.38
CA LYS A 796 -5.58 9.86 9.25
C LYS A 796 -4.49 10.57 8.45
N TRP A 797 -4.07 9.99 7.33
CA TRP A 797 -2.98 10.48 6.47
C TRP A 797 -3.48 11.13 5.16
N ALA A 798 -4.78 11.42 5.04
CA ALA A 798 -5.36 12.11 3.90
C ALA A 798 -5.11 13.63 3.91
N VAL A 799 -3.97 14.06 4.44
CA VAL A 799 -3.60 15.43 4.82
C VAL A 799 -2.23 15.79 4.26
N GLY A 800 -1.96 17.06 3.99
CA GLY A 800 -0.68 17.52 3.41
C GLY A 800 -0.85 18.25 2.08
N SER A 801 0.14 19.03 1.67
CA SER A 801 0.10 19.83 0.42
C SER A 801 0.35 19.00 -0.84
N HIS A 802 -0.35 17.87 -1.02
CA HIS A 802 -0.09 16.93 -2.10
C HIS A 802 -1.36 16.44 -2.82
N PRO A 803 -1.27 15.96 -4.09
CA PRO A 803 -2.44 15.61 -4.91
C PRO A 803 -3.45 14.69 -4.24
N PHE A 804 -2.96 13.75 -3.43
CA PHE A 804 -3.75 12.71 -2.77
C PHE A 804 -4.31 13.10 -1.40
N SER A 805 -4.13 14.35 -0.97
CA SER A 805 -4.68 14.83 0.30
C SER A 805 -6.08 15.34 0.04
N ASN A 806 -7.12 14.81 0.66
CA ASN A 806 -8.47 15.31 0.43
C ASN A 806 -8.80 16.52 1.32
N MET A 807 -7.98 16.78 2.34
CA MET A 807 -8.22 17.79 3.39
C MET A 807 -7.53 19.13 3.12
N ALA A 808 -6.55 19.15 2.21
CA ALA A 808 -5.81 20.34 1.82
C ALA A 808 -5.83 20.54 0.30
N SER A 809 -5.60 21.76 -0.19
CA SER A 809 -5.73 22.12 -1.61
C SER A 809 -4.48 21.90 -2.46
N GLY A 810 -3.34 21.52 -1.87
CA GLY A 810 -2.07 21.36 -2.59
C GLY A 810 -2.06 20.26 -3.66
N TRP A 811 -1.30 20.50 -4.74
CA TRP A 811 -1.08 19.55 -5.84
C TRP A 811 0.40 19.18 -6.05
N HIS A 812 1.30 19.63 -5.17
CA HIS A 812 2.73 19.33 -5.31
C HIS A 812 3.02 17.89 -4.91
N VAL A 813 3.73 17.15 -5.78
CA VAL A 813 4.17 15.79 -5.46
C VAL A 813 5.27 15.87 -4.40
N SER A 814 5.01 15.33 -3.21
CA SER A 814 5.99 15.32 -2.11
C SER A 814 7.11 14.31 -2.35
N SER A 815 8.23 14.42 -1.63
CA SER A 815 9.31 13.44 -1.69
C SER A 815 8.83 12.03 -1.33
N PHE A 816 7.89 11.88 -0.41
CA PHE A 816 7.27 10.57 -0.13
C PHE A 816 6.61 9.95 -1.37
N GLN A 817 5.90 10.77 -2.15
CA GLN A 817 5.19 10.33 -3.35
C GLN A 817 6.14 10.09 -4.52
N SER A 818 7.13 10.96 -4.71
CA SER A 818 8.20 10.75 -5.69
C SER A 818 8.95 9.44 -5.40
N ASP A 819 9.24 9.17 -4.13
CA ASP A 819 9.85 7.93 -3.70
C ASP A 819 8.90 6.72 -3.89
N ALA A 820 7.59 6.88 -3.67
CA ALA A 820 6.59 5.84 -3.92
C ALA A 820 6.44 5.51 -5.41
N ILE A 821 6.51 6.52 -6.28
CA ILE A 821 6.55 6.36 -7.75
C ILE A 821 7.78 5.54 -8.14
N ALA A 822 8.97 5.91 -7.65
CA ALA A 822 10.19 5.18 -7.95
C ALA A 822 10.14 3.73 -7.43
N ARG A 823 9.60 3.51 -6.22
CA ARG A 823 9.38 2.16 -5.67
C ARG A 823 8.43 1.34 -6.51
N SER A 824 7.34 1.92 -7.03
CA SER A 824 6.39 1.20 -7.87
C SER A 824 7.07 0.60 -9.11
N TYR A 825 7.99 1.35 -9.74
CA TYR A 825 8.80 0.85 -10.85
C TYR A 825 9.72 -0.30 -10.45
N ILE A 826 10.39 -0.15 -9.31
CA ILE A 826 11.31 -1.15 -8.78
C ILE A 826 10.55 -2.43 -8.44
N VAL A 827 9.45 -2.34 -7.71
CA VAL A 827 8.64 -3.49 -7.29
C VAL A 827 8.04 -4.23 -8.48
N SER A 828 7.49 -3.51 -9.46
CA SER A 828 6.94 -4.14 -10.67
C SER A 828 8.00 -4.95 -11.42
N THR A 829 9.19 -4.37 -11.60
CA THR A 829 10.30 -5.04 -12.29
C THR A 829 10.84 -6.22 -11.48
N LEU A 830 10.93 -6.08 -10.15
CA LEU A 830 11.35 -7.15 -9.26
C LEU A 830 10.37 -8.33 -9.30
N ASP A 831 9.07 -8.08 -9.19
CA ASP A 831 8.05 -9.14 -9.29
C ASP A 831 8.15 -9.88 -10.63
N GLU A 832 8.18 -9.16 -11.76
CA GLU A 832 8.34 -9.76 -13.09
C GLU A 832 9.64 -10.58 -13.19
N SER A 833 10.74 -10.07 -12.62
CA SER A 833 12.03 -10.77 -12.60
C SER A 833 11.96 -12.07 -11.78
N ILE A 834 11.27 -12.05 -10.64
CA ILE A 834 11.08 -13.21 -9.74
C ILE A 834 10.19 -14.25 -10.42
N GLU A 835 9.06 -13.84 -10.99
CA GLU A 835 8.16 -14.75 -11.71
C GLU A 835 8.88 -15.44 -12.88
N THR A 836 9.61 -14.66 -13.68
CA THR A 836 10.39 -15.15 -14.81
C THR A 836 11.47 -16.13 -14.36
N MET A 837 12.22 -15.78 -13.31
CA MET A 837 13.27 -16.62 -12.74
C MET A 837 12.71 -17.92 -12.14
N ASN A 838 11.60 -17.83 -11.41
CA ASN A 838 10.87 -18.96 -10.87
C ASN A 838 10.34 -19.87 -11.98
N GLU A 839 9.88 -19.30 -13.11
CA GLU A 839 9.47 -20.07 -14.27
C GLU A 839 10.66 -20.84 -14.88
N ALA A 840 11.83 -20.19 -15.03
CA ALA A 840 13.06 -20.86 -15.48
C ALA A 840 13.42 -22.04 -14.56
N ILE A 841 13.44 -21.81 -13.25
CA ILE A 841 13.77 -22.84 -12.26
C ILE A 841 12.76 -23.98 -12.33
N LYS A 842 11.46 -23.69 -12.41
CA LYS A 842 10.39 -24.70 -12.61
C LYS A 842 10.59 -25.50 -13.90
N ARG A 843 11.13 -24.92 -14.97
CA ARG A 843 11.50 -25.63 -16.21
C ARG A 843 12.71 -26.55 -15.99
N LEU A 844 13.74 -26.10 -15.28
CA LEU A 844 14.93 -26.90 -14.93
C LEU A 844 14.61 -28.08 -14.00
N VAL A 845 13.67 -27.92 -13.06
CA VAL A 845 13.20 -29.01 -12.17
C VAL A 845 12.60 -30.18 -12.97
N LYS A 846 12.00 -29.90 -14.14
CA LYS A 846 11.39 -30.93 -14.99
C LYS A 846 12.40 -31.77 -15.76
N GLU A 847 13.64 -31.29 -15.91
CA GLU A 847 14.69 -32.00 -16.62
C GLU A 847 15.50 -32.89 -15.66
N GLN A 848 15.50 -34.19 -15.95
CA GLN A 848 16.22 -35.20 -15.16
C GLN A 848 17.70 -35.23 -15.50
N THR A 849 18.55 -35.45 -14.51
CA THR A 849 19.99 -35.64 -14.71
C THR A 849 20.30 -37.08 -15.12
N SER A 850 21.18 -37.26 -16.09
CA SER A 850 21.63 -38.59 -16.53
C SER A 850 23.10 -38.58 -16.91
N LYS A 851 23.75 -39.74 -16.88
CA LYS A 851 25.17 -39.85 -17.26
C LYS A 851 25.44 -39.35 -18.70
N GLU A 852 24.47 -39.55 -19.59
CA GLU A 852 24.55 -39.23 -21.02
C GLU A 852 24.33 -37.74 -21.30
N SER A 853 23.59 -37.05 -20.44
CA SER A 853 23.31 -35.61 -20.54
C SER A 853 24.40 -34.74 -19.91
N PHE A 854 25.27 -35.31 -19.08
CA PHE A 854 26.32 -34.59 -18.34
C PHE A 854 27.28 -33.79 -19.24
N GLU A 855 27.75 -34.36 -20.35
CA GLU A 855 28.70 -33.68 -21.24
C GLU A 855 28.07 -32.53 -22.04
N ALA A 856 26.77 -32.65 -22.38
CA ALA A 856 26.01 -31.56 -22.97
C ALA A 856 25.78 -30.45 -21.95
N PHE A 857 25.34 -30.81 -20.74
CA PHE A 857 25.08 -29.85 -19.67
C PHE A 857 26.34 -29.07 -19.26
N ARG A 858 27.50 -29.73 -19.15
CA ARG A 858 28.77 -29.09 -18.74
C ARG A 858 29.19 -27.92 -19.65
N ARG A 859 28.77 -27.93 -20.92
CA ARG A 859 29.02 -26.81 -21.85
C ARG A 859 28.15 -25.60 -21.53
N GLN A 860 26.93 -25.82 -21.05
CA GLN A 860 25.95 -24.77 -20.73
C GLN A 860 26.02 -24.30 -19.27
N GLU A 861 26.58 -25.13 -18.38
CA GLU A 861 26.66 -24.89 -16.92
C GLU A 861 27.18 -23.49 -16.58
N HIS A 862 28.29 -23.07 -17.19
CA HIS A 862 28.87 -21.75 -16.93
C HIS A 862 27.97 -20.60 -17.37
N VAL A 863 27.34 -20.72 -18.54
CA VAL A 863 26.46 -19.68 -19.08
C VAL A 863 25.22 -19.55 -18.20
N LEU A 864 24.66 -20.67 -17.76
CA LEU A 864 23.49 -20.72 -16.89
C LEU A 864 23.80 -20.13 -15.50
N LEU A 865 24.90 -20.54 -14.86
CA LEU A 865 25.31 -20.03 -13.56
C LEU A 865 25.68 -18.55 -13.59
N ASN A 866 26.42 -18.10 -14.60
CA ASN A 866 26.78 -16.69 -14.73
C ASN A 866 25.54 -15.82 -14.96
N SER A 867 24.58 -16.28 -15.77
CA SER A 867 23.32 -15.59 -16.00
C SER A 867 22.49 -15.51 -14.72
N TYR A 868 22.41 -16.60 -13.94
CA TYR A 868 21.76 -16.63 -12.63
C TYR A 868 22.40 -15.65 -11.64
N ASN A 869 23.72 -15.71 -11.46
CA ASN A 869 24.46 -14.85 -10.53
C ASN A 869 24.34 -13.37 -10.93
N THR A 870 24.26 -13.07 -12.24
CA THR A 870 24.04 -11.68 -12.71
C THR A 870 22.70 -11.12 -12.22
N VAL A 871 21.62 -11.90 -12.30
CA VAL A 871 20.28 -11.48 -11.81
C VAL A 871 20.32 -11.25 -10.30
N VAL A 872 20.86 -12.21 -9.53
CA VAL A 872 20.95 -12.09 -8.07
C VAL A 872 21.81 -10.89 -7.65
N ASN A 873 22.92 -10.63 -8.34
CA ASN A 873 23.78 -9.49 -8.06
C ASN A 873 23.10 -8.15 -8.39
N LEU A 874 22.22 -8.10 -9.38
CA LEU A 874 21.39 -6.92 -9.65
C LEU A 874 20.33 -6.70 -8.57
N TRP A 875 19.65 -7.76 -8.10
CA TRP A 875 18.74 -7.66 -6.95
C TRP A 875 19.45 -7.11 -5.70
N LYS A 876 20.65 -7.61 -5.37
CA LYS A 876 21.45 -7.10 -4.25
C LYS A 876 21.79 -5.61 -4.41
N ARG A 877 22.20 -5.19 -5.61
CA ARG A 877 22.53 -3.78 -5.88
C ARG A 877 21.32 -2.86 -5.75
N ILE A 878 20.16 -3.30 -6.24
CA ILE A 878 18.90 -2.57 -6.08
C ILE A 878 18.56 -2.44 -4.58
N ALA A 879 18.64 -3.53 -3.82
CA ALA A 879 18.37 -3.50 -2.37
C ALA A 879 19.33 -2.56 -1.60
N ARG A 880 20.62 -2.51 -1.95
CA ARG A 880 21.59 -1.56 -1.36
C ARG A 880 21.27 -0.11 -1.70
N ASN A 881 20.86 0.18 -2.93
CA ASN A 881 20.45 1.53 -3.30
C ASN A 881 19.15 1.95 -2.58
N MET A 882 18.25 1.01 -2.31
CA MET A 882 17.04 1.25 -1.50
C MET A 882 17.37 1.58 -0.05
N GLU A 883 18.38 0.91 0.53
CA GLU A 883 18.87 1.13 1.90
C GLU A 883 19.25 2.61 2.14
N ASP A 884 19.97 3.22 1.19
CA ASP A 884 20.40 4.62 1.28
C ASP A 884 19.38 5.61 0.66
N LEU A 885 18.18 5.15 0.30
CA LEU A 885 17.13 5.92 -0.40
C LEU A 885 17.58 6.56 -1.74
N HIS A 886 18.55 5.94 -2.42
CA HIS A 886 19.02 6.32 -3.77
C HIS A 886 18.16 5.67 -4.86
N LEU A 887 16.87 5.99 -4.86
CA LEU A 887 15.87 5.33 -5.71
C LEU A 887 16.09 5.56 -7.21
N LEU A 888 16.67 6.69 -7.60
CA LEU A 888 17.01 6.95 -9.00
C LEU A 888 18.10 5.99 -9.52
N ASP A 889 19.12 5.73 -8.71
CA ASP A 889 20.18 4.81 -9.10
C ASP A 889 19.69 3.37 -9.12
N ALA A 890 18.73 3.02 -8.25
CA ALA A 890 18.00 1.75 -8.35
C ALA A 890 17.16 1.67 -9.65
N ALA A 891 16.43 2.73 -10.00
CA ALA A 891 15.59 2.77 -11.21
C ALA A 891 16.41 2.58 -12.51
N ARG A 892 17.64 3.11 -12.56
CA ARG A 892 18.56 2.93 -13.70
C ARG A 892 19.03 1.48 -13.89
N LEU A 893 18.99 0.64 -12.85
CA LEU A 893 19.38 -0.77 -12.93
C LEU A 893 18.25 -1.66 -13.46
N LEU A 894 17.00 -1.16 -13.56
CA LEU A 894 15.83 -1.97 -13.91
C LEU A 894 15.90 -2.56 -15.32
N HIS A 895 16.30 -1.77 -16.32
CA HIS A 895 16.52 -2.29 -17.67
C HIS A 895 17.61 -3.37 -17.71
N LEU A 896 18.68 -3.21 -16.92
CA LEU A 896 19.75 -4.23 -16.83
C LEU A 896 19.24 -5.51 -16.18
N LEU A 897 18.34 -5.40 -15.21
CA LEU A 897 17.71 -6.54 -14.55
C LEU A 897 16.83 -7.33 -15.52
N GLU A 898 16.02 -6.64 -16.32
CA GLU A 898 15.17 -7.26 -17.36
C GLU A 898 16.00 -7.96 -18.45
N ASP A 899 17.07 -7.31 -18.90
CA ASP A 899 18.01 -7.93 -19.84
C ASP A 899 18.68 -9.17 -19.23
N ALA A 900 19.04 -9.12 -17.94
CA ALA A 900 19.66 -10.24 -17.26
C ALA A 900 18.68 -11.41 -17.07
N THR A 901 17.42 -11.15 -16.73
CA THR A 901 16.40 -12.18 -16.51
C THR A 901 16.00 -12.86 -17.82
N THR A 902 15.85 -12.08 -18.90
CA THR A 902 15.60 -12.62 -20.24
C THR A 902 16.77 -13.47 -20.74
N ARG A 903 18.02 -13.07 -20.48
CA ARG A 903 19.21 -13.89 -20.77
C ARG A 903 19.23 -15.20 -19.97
N PHE A 904 18.86 -15.18 -18.69
CA PHE A 904 18.76 -16.39 -17.89
C PHE A 904 17.68 -17.35 -18.42
N MET A 905 16.52 -16.83 -18.82
CA MET A 905 15.49 -17.63 -19.49
C MET A 905 15.95 -18.20 -20.83
N ALA A 906 16.65 -17.41 -21.64
CA ALA A 906 17.21 -17.87 -22.91
C ALA A 906 18.25 -18.98 -22.69
N ALA A 907 19.16 -18.81 -21.72
CA ALA A 907 20.15 -19.83 -21.34
C ALA A 907 19.47 -21.12 -20.83
N THR A 908 18.40 -20.99 -20.04
CA THR A 908 17.60 -22.13 -19.58
C THR A 908 16.95 -22.86 -20.75
N ASN A 909 16.31 -22.14 -21.67
CA ASN A 909 15.66 -22.73 -22.84
C ASN A 909 16.67 -23.39 -23.79
N ALA A 910 17.85 -22.78 -23.99
CA ALA A 910 18.93 -23.37 -24.78
C ALA A 910 19.45 -24.67 -24.15
N THR A 911 19.65 -24.66 -22.83
CA THR A 911 20.07 -25.84 -22.06
C THR A 911 19.06 -26.97 -22.18
N ILE A 912 17.76 -26.67 -22.03
CA ILE A 912 16.68 -27.64 -22.21
C ILE A 912 16.62 -28.15 -23.65
N ALA A 913 16.78 -27.28 -24.65
CA ALA A 913 16.76 -27.67 -26.07
C ALA A 913 17.88 -28.66 -26.43
N GLU A 914 19.05 -28.57 -25.77
CA GLU A 914 20.14 -29.53 -25.95
C GLU A 914 19.92 -30.85 -25.18
N LEU A 915 19.39 -30.77 -23.96
CA LEU A 915 19.28 -31.93 -23.04
C LEU A 915 18.03 -32.78 -23.30
N HIS A 916 16.88 -32.12 -23.54
CA HIS A 916 15.59 -32.78 -23.64
C HIS A 916 15.52 -33.84 -24.77
N PRO A 917 16.10 -33.63 -25.98
CA PRO A 917 16.16 -34.66 -27.01
C PRO A 917 17.01 -35.88 -26.62
N ILE A 918 18.10 -35.69 -25.88
CA ILE A 918 18.98 -36.79 -25.42
C ILE A 918 18.21 -37.70 -24.47
N LEU A 919 17.41 -37.12 -23.57
CA LEU A 919 16.58 -37.84 -22.61
C LEU A 919 15.37 -38.53 -23.29
N CYS A 920 14.69 -37.84 -24.21
CA CYS A 920 13.50 -38.38 -24.89
C CYS A 920 13.81 -39.49 -25.91
N THR A 921 15.02 -39.55 -26.49
CA THR A 921 15.34 -40.51 -27.56
C THR A 921 15.58 -41.94 -27.08
N ARG A 922 15.78 -42.19 -25.77
CA ARG A 922 16.17 -43.53 -25.27
C ARG A 922 15.29 -44.14 -24.17
N GLN A 923 14.37 -43.39 -23.56
CA GLN A 923 13.38 -43.99 -22.64
C GLN A 923 12.37 -44.93 -23.33
N ARG A 924 12.35 -44.99 -24.67
CA ARG A 924 11.82 -46.16 -25.38
C ARG A 924 12.92 -47.21 -25.57
N LYS A 925 13.25 -47.95 -24.50
CA LYS A 925 13.29 -49.41 -24.68
C LYS A 925 11.84 -49.79 -24.88
N VAL A 926 11.39 -49.89 -26.13
CA VAL A 926 10.25 -50.75 -26.40
C VAL A 926 10.74 -52.13 -25.98
N VAL A 927 10.40 -52.54 -24.76
CA VAL A 927 10.30 -53.95 -24.46
C VAL A 927 9.22 -54.38 -25.43
N MET A 928 9.61 -54.86 -26.60
CA MET A 928 8.76 -55.76 -27.34
C MET A 928 8.64 -56.96 -26.41
N GLY A 929 7.68 -56.89 -25.48
CA GLY A 929 7.02 -58.08 -25.03
C GLY A 929 6.61 -58.73 -26.33
N TYR A 930 7.30 -59.81 -26.70
CA TYR A 930 6.90 -60.66 -27.79
C TYR A 930 5.47 -61.04 -27.43
N GLU A 931 4.51 -60.30 -27.99
CA GLU A 931 3.09 -60.54 -27.82
C GLU A 931 2.88 -61.91 -28.46
N MET A 932 3.02 -62.95 -27.64
CA MET A 932 2.71 -64.33 -27.97
C MET A 932 1.31 -64.40 -28.59
N TYR A 933 0.43 -63.46 -28.20
CA TYR A 933 -0.91 -63.24 -28.76
C TYR A 933 -0.93 -62.77 -30.22
N LEU A 934 0.04 -61.95 -30.67
CA LEU A 934 0.15 -61.53 -32.08
C LEU A 934 0.62 -62.68 -32.97
N ALA A 935 1.56 -63.50 -32.49
CA ALA A 935 1.99 -64.71 -33.20
C ALA A 935 0.87 -65.77 -33.24
N ILE A 936 0.14 -65.99 -32.14
CA ILE A 936 -1.01 -66.90 -32.07
C ILE A 936 -2.15 -66.39 -32.97
N GLY A 937 -2.41 -65.08 -33.03
CA GLY A 937 -3.41 -64.48 -33.91
C GLY A 937 -3.06 -64.62 -35.41
N MET A 938 -1.77 -64.50 -35.76
CA MET A 938 -1.29 -64.73 -37.13
C MET A 938 -1.38 -66.21 -37.53
N ILE A 939 -1.13 -67.14 -36.60
CA ILE A 939 -1.25 -68.58 -36.84
C ILE A 939 -2.73 -69.00 -36.97
N LEU A 940 -3.62 -68.47 -36.13
CA LEU A 940 -5.06 -68.74 -36.21
C LEU A 940 -5.69 -68.20 -37.49
N SER A 941 -5.29 -67.00 -37.93
CA SER A 941 -5.75 -66.42 -39.20
C SER A 941 -5.22 -67.17 -40.42
N ALA A 942 -3.96 -67.65 -40.38
CA ALA A 942 -3.41 -68.54 -41.41
C ALA A 942 -4.12 -69.90 -41.47
N MET A 943 -4.47 -70.50 -40.33
CA MET A 943 -5.28 -71.72 -40.23
C MET A 943 -6.68 -71.54 -40.80
N LEU A 944 -7.34 -70.42 -40.49
CA LEU A 944 -8.66 -70.08 -41.03
C LEU A 944 -8.62 -69.83 -42.54
N ALA A 945 -7.59 -69.17 -43.04
CA ALA A 945 -7.38 -68.97 -44.48
C ALA A 945 -7.14 -70.30 -45.22
N LEU A 946 -6.35 -71.21 -44.64
CA LEU A 946 -6.12 -72.57 -45.18
C LEU A 946 -7.38 -73.43 -45.18
N LEU A 947 -8.28 -73.26 -44.19
CA LEU A 947 -9.58 -73.93 -44.14
C LEU A 947 -10.57 -73.36 -45.17
N TRP A 948 -10.49 -72.06 -45.49
CA TRP A 948 -11.31 -71.42 -46.52
C TRP A 948 -10.83 -71.67 -47.96
N LEU A 949 -9.54 -72.00 -48.14
CA LEU A 949 -8.93 -72.34 -49.44
C LEU A 949 -9.08 -73.81 -49.86
N LYS A 950 -9.82 -74.65 -49.09
CA LYS A 950 -10.16 -76.01 -49.53
C LYS A 950 -11.16 -75.96 -50.70
N PRO A 951 -10.85 -76.58 -51.86
CA PRO A 951 -11.67 -76.48 -53.05
C PRO A 951 -13.02 -77.20 -52.87
N ARG A 952 -14.13 -76.48 -53.12
CA ARG A 952 -15.45 -77.10 -53.31
C ARG A 952 -15.45 -77.83 -54.66
N HIS A 953 -15.55 -79.16 -54.63
CA HIS A 953 -15.70 -79.99 -55.83
C HIS A 953 -16.91 -79.57 -56.67
N SER A 954 -16.70 -79.40 -57.97
CA SER A 954 -17.72 -79.20 -59.00
C SER A 954 -18.41 -80.53 -59.33
N LYS A 955 -19.74 -80.50 -59.50
CA LYS A 955 -20.50 -81.61 -60.11
C LYS A 955 -20.33 -81.58 -61.64
N PRO A 956 -20.20 -82.73 -62.32
CA PRO A 956 -19.87 -82.80 -63.75
C PRO A 956 -21.10 -82.58 -64.65
N LYS A 957 -20.86 -82.01 -65.84
CA LYS A 957 -21.75 -82.05 -67.02
C LYS A 957 -21.01 -82.79 -68.13
N ILE A 958 -21.59 -83.86 -68.69
CA ILE A 958 -21.53 -84.21 -70.12
C ILE A 958 -22.82 -84.97 -70.50
N ASN A 959 -23.44 -84.51 -71.61
CA ASN A 959 -24.56 -85.03 -72.42
C ASN A 959 -25.92 -85.28 -71.77
#